data_AF-A0A2N9QRN0-F1
#
_entry.id   AF-A0A2N9QRN0-F1
#
_cell.length_a   1.000
_cell.length_b   1.000
_cell.length_c   1.000
_cell.angle_alpha   90.00
_cell.angle_beta   90.00
_cell.angle_gamma   90.00
#
_symmetry.space_group_name_H-M   'P 1'
#
loop_
_entity.id
_entity.type
_entity.pdbx_description
1 polymer ?
#
loop_
_entity_poly.entity_id
_entity_poly.type
_entity_poly.pdbx_seq_one_letter_code
_entity_poly.pdbx_strand_id
1 'polypeptide(L)'
;MKVLTLYIDKWYIIGAVCIDGVPRPITPPNGEDRFWLYFYEDRVNDTIVYGKDNKQHYHNNELQYYGNVFDLIPDTTASFIRYGRKQEMYKIFKASGILDELRDAVDDNGGEVETYISFSKDISDAARLVFLKDVLEGNKFTVKESVARIGQLALELAFKKGQYAEDGFYVLLNACNENLTYSVYERTEGILLRKAEDSLVGMGTDLRGRALLESVIKSINQRQHFLDTEEDLEREYLCLNQYVDQWIDKLENAGPYRPVHINNIKFSQLPNTYDAVVLKDDIDKHTRSIVDDIIREITNFINKINIPAGKLKGVVFLGNTFTNEQFIRAIKERYALPDKNYIFFKDSELPHIVAVYSAIDCDQFSEATRVAIANGETELERRRLAQEEEARRVEAERQRAEQEEKDRAAHESENKYKEAMANIYDYEKKQDYAQMLDWADIALQHNPDDQEAKQKKAEATRLMSEKKVKEEQYKSIIQRAQKSFEAMQWQEALSQSDAALNLMPNSKEAERIHQAAREKIDSLTLIEKYLTRADMFLAQQYYKEALDELRKVQAIDNENKEAQGRIQKIEQEQEAHEQRVTDLIKQYQMAEEAKDFDTAISLCNELIDTDTVYQRKWTERVERLKAAKLDFDKEEERWQKLKRQIDSALFDEDWDKVVTYGHEALRMREDENLRKNVARAEEKLATLQAEKRYKDAVHEVKDFIVDKNWDEAKDLLTELQREYPEHRNDLKLLFKQIFDAETAFQSQTVSESRTQPVRTVSNRNSQHQEDDFFGTSGKTTTTSSGYSNTVSNAEQAYAESSSTITKEETQGDDFFETGGKATTTTSGSTHSTAISDPQRTTSTGSSTKKSTDEDDFFDMKKPPVKGKTNRGKTARGTDNDFDF
;
A
#
# COMPACT_ATOMS: atom_id res chain seq x y z
N MET A 1 4.17 -88.33 -51.86
CA MET A 1 3.41 -87.12 -51.51
C MET A 1 4.22 -86.32 -50.50
N LYS A 2 4.29 -84.99 -50.66
CA LYS A 2 4.88 -84.07 -49.68
C LYS A 2 3.74 -83.43 -48.88
N VAL A 3 3.86 -83.37 -47.55
CA VAL A 3 2.94 -82.61 -46.68
C VAL A 3 3.73 -81.88 -45.59
N LEU A 4 3.23 -80.72 -45.18
CA LEU A 4 3.84 -79.89 -44.15
C LEU A 4 3.25 -80.23 -42.77
N THR A 5 4.09 -80.34 -41.76
CA THR A 5 3.64 -80.50 -40.36
C THR A 5 4.31 -79.43 -39.49
N LEU A 6 3.52 -78.64 -38.77
CA LEU A 6 3.98 -77.49 -37.98
C LEU A 6 3.62 -77.67 -36.50
N TYR A 7 4.60 -77.52 -35.61
CA TYR A 7 4.34 -77.24 -34.19
C TYR A 7 4.42 -75.73 -33.99
N ILE A 8 3.35 -75.16 -33.43
CA ILE A 8 3.17 -73.73 -33.21
C ILE A 8 3.17 -73.48 -31.70
N ASP A 9 4.24 -72.87 -31.20
CA ASP A 9 4.34 -72.37 -29.84
C ASP A 9 4.13 -70.84 -29.77
N LYS A 10 3.83 -70.34 -28.58
CA LYS A 10 3.73 -68.90 -28.28
C LYS A 10 4.93 -68.09 -28.78
N TRP A 11 6.14 -68.68 -28.73
CA TRP A 11 7.40 -67.98 -29.06
C TRP A 11 8.11 -68.47 -30.32
N TYR A 12 7.70 -69.58 -30.94
CA TYR A 12 8.39 -70.14 -32.10
C TYR A 12 7.51 -71.05 -32.96
N ILE A 13 7.90 -71.24 -34.22
CA ILE A 13 7.37 -72.29 -35.11
C ILE A 13 8.48 -73.32 -35.37
N ILE A 14 8.13 -74.61 -35.30
CA ILE A 14 8.96 -75.73 -35.75
C ILE A 14 8.24 -76.43 -36.89
N GLY A 15 8.91 -76.64 -38.01
CA GLY A 15 8.35 -77.32 -39.18
C GLY A 15 9.07 -78.62 -39.52
N ALA A 16 8.33 -79.55 -40.13
CA ALA A 16 8.88 -80.68 -40.86
C ALA A 16 8.10 -80.92 -42.16
N VAL A 17 8.80 -81.36 -43.20
CA VAL A 17 8.18 -81.84 -44.44
C VAL A 17 8.23 -83.37 -44.44
N CYS A 18 7.06 -83.98 -44.41
CA CYS A 18 6.91 -85.43 -44.55
C CYS A 18 6.97 -85.77 -46.04
N ILE A 19 8.01 -86.48 -46.47
CA ILE A 19 8.15 -86.99 -47.83
C ILE A 19 8.03 -88.51 -47.76
N ASP A 20 6.92 -89.04 -48.29
CA ASP A 20 6.64 -90.48 -48.36
C ASP A 20 6.78 -91.22 -47.01
N GLY A 21 6.33 -90.57 -45.94
CA GLY A 21 6.37 -91.08 -44.56
C GLY A 21 7.66 -90.80 -43.80
N VAL A 22 8.69 -90.22 -44.45
CA VAL A 22 9.95 -89.82 -43.80
C VAL A 22 9.92 -88.32 -43.47
N PRO A 23 10.03 -87.91 -42.20
CA PRO A 23 10.13 -86.50 -41.83
C PRO A 23 11.48 -85.91 -42.19
N ARG A 24 11.46 -84.64 -42.62
CA ARG A 24 12.65 -83.80 -42.77
C ARG A 24 12.41 -82.48 -42.01
N PRO A 25 13.18 -82.17 -40.94
CA PRO A 25 13.08 -80.88 -40.27
C PRO A 25 13.30 -79.72 -41.23
N ILE A 26 12.58 -78.62 -41.02
CA ILE A 26 12.83 -77.35 -41.70
C ILE A 26 13.75 -76.52 -40.81
N THR A 27 14.89 -76.09 -41.35
CA THR A 27 15.83 -75.17 -40.71
C THR A 27 15.66 -73.79 -41.37
N PRO A 28 15.38 -72.71 -40.61
CA PRO A 28 15.26 -71.38 -41.18
C PRO A 28 16.58 -70.87 -41.78
N PRO A 29 16.55 -69.98 -42.80
CA PRO A 29 17.74 -69.52 -43.52
C PRO A 29 18.67 -68.65 -42.66
N ASN A 30 18.21 -68.12 -41.53
CA ASN A 30 19.03 -67.37 -40.56
C ASN A 30 19.99 -68.28 -39.74
N GLY A 31 19.87 -69.61 -39.85
CA GLY A 31 20.74 -70.57 -39.16
C GLY A 31 20.28 -71.00 -37.76
N GLU A 32 19.10 -70.57 -37.32
CA GLU A 32 18.51 -70.98 -36.05
C GLU A 32 17.94 -72.41 -36.08
N ASP A 33 17.59 -72.97 -34.93
CA ASP A 33 16.99 -74.31 -34.83
C ASP A 33 15.47 -74.35 -35.10
N ARG A 34 14.82 -73.18 -35.04
CA ARG A 34 13.38 -72.96 -35.19
C ARG A 34 13.09 -71.51 -35.56
N PHE A 35 11.92 -71.22 -36.13
CA PHE A 35 11.52 -69.85 -36.49
C PHE A 35 11.09 -69.10 -35.21
N TRP A 36 11.96 -68.26 -34.65
CA TRP A 36 11.65 -67.50 -33.42
C TRP A 36 10.76 -66.29 -33.71
N LEU A 37 9.62 -66.19 -33.01
CA LEU A 37 8.57 -65.19 -33.24
C LEU A 37 8.79 -63.88 -32.48
N TYR A 38 10.04 -63.41 -32.49
CA TYR A 38 10.40 -62.05 -32.10
C TYR A 38 10.78 -61.28 -33.35
N PHE A 39 10.05 -60.21 -33.63
CA PHE A 39 10.13 -59.45 -34.88
C PHE A 39 10.64 -58.02 -34.63
N TYR A 40 11.41 -57.50 -35.57
CA TYR A 40 11.81 -56.10 -35.64
C TYR A 40 11.22 -55.46 -36.90
N GLU A 41 10.56 -54.31 -36.72
CA GLU A 41 10.00 -53.48 -37.78
C GLU A 41 11.03 -52.46 -38.26
N ASP A 42 11.85 -52.86 -39.23
CA ASP A 42 12.84 -51.97 -39.84
C ASP A 42 12.16 -50.97 -40.80
N ARG A 43 11.85 -49.78 -40.26
CA ARG A 43 11.29 -48.64 -40.99
C ARG A 43 12.27 -47.98 -41.98
N VAL A 44 13.56 -48.31 -41.93
CA VAL A 44 14.58 -47.73 -42.82
C VAL A 44 14.69 -48.55 -44.10
N ASN A 45 14.57 -49.87 -43.99
CA ASN A 45 14.64 -50.81 -45.11
C ASN A 45 13.26 -51.33 -45.59
N ASP A 46 12.16 -50.94 -44.93
CA ASP A 46 10.79 -51.43 -45.17
C ASP A 46 10.69 -52.97 -45.09
N THR A 47 11.39 -53.55 -44.11
CA THR A 47 11.47 -55.01 -43.87
C THR A 47 11.04 -55.36 -42.46
N ILE A 48 10.42 -56.53 -42.29
CA ILE A 48 10.22 -57.14 -40.98
C ILE A 48 11.26 -58.26 -40.83
N VAL A 49 12.08 -58.21 -39.79
CA VAL A 49 13.12 -59.22 -39.52
C VAL A 49 12.67 -60.07 -38.33
N TYR A 50 12.67 -61.40 -38.46
CA TYR A 50 12.40 -62.31 -37.34
C TYR A 50 13.70 -62.96 -36.84
N GLY A 51 13.74 -63.40 -35.58
CA GLY A 51 14.87 -64.14 -35.01
C GLY A 51 14.98 -64.02 -33.49
N LYS A 52 15.75 -64.90 -32.85
CA LYS A 52 15.94 -64.96 -31.40
C LYS A 52 16.64 -63.71 -30.85
N ASP A 53 17.52 -63.07 -31.62
CA ASP A 53 18.25 -61.87 -31.20
C ASP A 53 17.31 -60.69 -30.84
N ASN A 54 16.16 -60.60 -31.52
CA ASN A 54 15.11 -59.60 -31.23
C ASN A 54 14.46 -59.78 -29.84
N LYS A 55 14.62 -60.94 -29.19
CA LYS A 55 14.00 -61.27 -27.90
C LYS A 55 14.37 -60.28 -26.80
N GLN A 56 15.63 -59.84 -26.74
CA GLN A 56 16.07 -58.92 -25.70
C GLN A 56 15.41 -57.55 -25.84
N HIS A 57 15.40 -57.00 -27.05
CA HIS A 57 14.79 -55.71 -27.36
C HIS A 57 13.27 -55.71 -27.09
N TYR A 58 12.57 -56.80 -27.41
CA TYR A 58 11.16 -56.98 -27.04
C TYR A 58 10.95 -56.95 -25.51
N HIS A 59 11.75 -57.70 -24.73
CA HIS A 59 11.63 -57.69 -23.26
C HIS A 59 12.02 -56.34 -22.61
N ASN A 60 12.86 -55.55 -23.27
CA ASN A 60 13.16 -54.17 -22.88
C ASN A 60 12.02 -53.18 -23.20
N ASN A 61 10.94 -53.62 -23.87
CA ASN A 61 9.85 -52.79 -24.41
C ASN A 61 10.34 -51.73 -25.42
N GLU A 62 11.36 -52.06 -26.21
CA GLU A 62 11.87 -51.15 -27.25
C GLU A 62 10.85 -51.02 -28.40
N LEU A 63 10.60 -49.78 -28.83
CA LEU A 63 9.69 -49.49 -29.94
C LEU A 63 10.15 -50.21 -31.22
N GLN A 64 9.20 -50.61 -32.06
CA GLN A 64 9.41 -51.40 -33.31
C GLN A 64 9.75 -52.89 -33.08
N TYR A 65 9.90 -53.36 -31.84
CA TYR A 65 10.05 -54.78 -31.53
C TYR A 65 8.73 -55.41 -31.08
N TYR A 66 8.42 -56.57 -31.65
CA TYR A 66 7.18 -57.31 -31.40
C TYR A 66 7.49 -58.75 -30.98
N GLY A 67 6.76 -59.25 -30.00
CA GLY A 67 6.84 -60.60 -29.48
C GLY A 67 5.48 -61.01 -28.91
N ASN A 68 5.32 -62.28 -28.53
CA ASN A 68 4.03 -62.85 -28.13
C ASN A 68 2.92 -62.56 -29.16
N VAL A 69 3.27 -62.64 -30.45
CA VAL A 69 2.44 -62.16 -31.57
C VAL A 69 1.06 -62.83 -31.61
N PHE A 70 0.90 -64.03 -31.04
CA PHE A 70 -0.40 -64.68 -30.92
C PHE A 70 -1.43 -63.93 -30.06
N ASP A 71 -1.02 -63.14 -29.06
CA ASP A 71 -1.97 -62.27 -28.35
C ASP A 71 -2.31 -60.99 -29.15
N LEU A 72 -1.47 -60.63 -30.12
CA LEU A 72 -1.61 -59.42 -30.96
C LEU A 72 -2.37 -59.67 -32.28
N ILE A 73 -2.39 -60.88 -32.84
CA ILE A 73 -3.16 -61.16 -34.08
C ILE A 73 -4.70 -61.12 -33.95
N PRO A 74 -5.35 -61.48 -32.82
CA PRO A 74 -6.79 -61.30 -32.65
C PRO A 74 -7.17 -59.86 -32.21
N ASP A 75 -6.20 -58.96 -32.04
CA ASP A 75 -6.42 -57.56 -31.68
C ASP A 75 -6.57 -56.70 -32.94
N THR A 76 -7.77 -56.14 -33.15
CA THR A 76 -8.06 -55.30 -34.33
C THR A 76 -7.38 -53.93 -34.30
N THR A 77 -6.88 -53.50 -33.15
CA THR A 77 -6.16 -52.23 -32.96
C THR A 77 -4.67 -52.38 -33.28
N ALA A 78 -4.11 -53.57 -33.06
CA ALA A 78 -2.69 -53.91 -33.17
C ALA A 78 -2.18 -53.96 -34.62
N SER A 79 -0.95 -53.50 -34.81
CA SER A 79 -0.35 -53.34 -36.14
C SER A 79 1.14 -53.13 -36.12
N PHE A 80 1.75 -53.38 -37.26
CA PHE A 80 3.08 -52.88 -37.64
C PHE A 80 2.96 -51.85 -38.79
N ILE A 81 4.02 -51.10 -39.07
CA ILE A 81 4.14 -50.20 -40.22
C ILE A 81 5.12 -50.78 -41.24
N ARG A 82 4.72 -50.83 -42.51
CA ARG A 82 5.60 -51.17 -43.64
C ARG A 82 5.14 -50.48 -44.92
N TYR A 83 6.09 -49.98 -45.72
CA TYR A 83 5.89 -49.07 -46.84
C TYR A 83 5.11 -47.80 -46.45
N GLY A 84 5.40 -47.28 -45.26
CA GLY A 84 4.71 -46.12 -44.66
C GLY A 84 3.24 -46.35 -44.31
N ARG A 85 2.74 -47.59 -44.33
CA ARG A 85 1.32 -47.93 -44.08
C ARG A 85 1.17 -48.81 -42.84
N LYS A 86 0.16 -48.50 -42.01
CA LYS A 86 -0.33 -49.38 -40.93
C LYS A 86 -0.86 -50.68 -41.56
N GLN A 87 -0.41 -51.84 -41.08
CA GLN A 87 -0.87 -53.16 -41.51
C GLN A 87 -1.29 -53.99 -40.30
N GLU A 88 -2.38 -54.75 -40.45
CA GLU A 88 -2.96 -55.61 -39.43
C GLU A 88 -1.96 -56.68 -38.97
N MET A 89 -1.88 -56.93 -37.66
CA MET A 89 -0.78 -57.71 -37.09
C MET A 89 -0.62 -59.13 -37.67
N TYR A 90 -1.71 -59.81 -38.05
CA TYR A 90 -1.65 -61.15 -38.65
C TYR A 90 -0.80 -61.21 -39.94
N LYS A 91 -0.61 -60.09 -40.63
CA LYS A 91 0.23 -60.01 -41.85
C LYS A 91 1.73 -60.11 -41.55
N ILE A 92 2.16 -60.03 -40.29
CA ILE A 92 3.58 -60.00 -39.92
C ILE A 92 4.33 -61.26 -40.35
N PHE A 93 3.72 -62.45 -40.25
CA PHE A 93 4.29 -63.73 -40.69
C PHE A 93 4.58 -63.79 -42.19
N LYS A 94 3.79 -63.08 -43.01
CA LYS A 94 4.07 -62.90 -44.44
C LYS A 94 5.09 -61.79 -44.66
N ALA A 95 4.98 -60.70 -43.92
CA ALA A 95 5.86 -59.55 -44.07
C ALA A 95 7.32 -59.88 -43.73
N SER A 96 7.56 -60.89 -42.89
CA SER A 96 8.88 -61.38 -42.47
C SER A 96 9.42 -62.58 -43.27
N GLY A 97 8.74 -63.03 -44.33
CA GLY A 97 9.21 -64.14 -45.19
C GLY A 97 8.95 -65.56 -44.66
N ILE A 98 8.58 -65.76 -43.40
CA ILE A 98 8.39 -67.11 -42.79
C ILE A 98 7.42 -67.98 -43.60
N LEU A 99 6.32 -67.41 -44.11
CA LEU A 99 5.33 -68.14 -44.92
C LEU A 99 5.79 -68.48 -46.35
N ASP A 100 6.86 -67.86 -46.82
CA ASP A 100 7.47 -68.17 -48.12
C ASP A 100 8.59 -69.21 -47.90
N GLU A 101 9.42 -69.04 -46.87
CA GLU A 101 10.43 -70.03 -46.43
C GLU A 101 9.81 -71.40 -46.09
N LEU A 102 8.65 -71.43 -45.43
CA LEU A 102 7.89 -72.67 -45.16
C LEU A 102 7.29 -73.30 -46.43
N ARG A 103 7.12 -72.54 -47.51
CA ARG A 103 6.63 -73.04 -48.80
C ARG A 103 7.76 -73.63 -49.63
N ASP A 104 8.88 -72.92 -49.73
CA ASP A 104 10.07 -73.33 -50.49
C ASP A 104 10.65 -74.64 -49.92
N ALA A 105 10.57 -74.83 -48.60
CA ALA A 105 10.90 -76.11 -47.96
C ALA A 105 10.04 -77.29 -48.46
N VAL A 106 8.81 -77.04 -48.90
CA VAL A 106 7.88 -78.04 -49.45
C VAL A 106 8.02 -78.13 -50.97
N ASP A 107 7.68 -77.08 -51.73
CA ASP A 107 7.70 -77.09 -53.20
C ASP A 107 7.65 -75.68 -53.83
N ASP A 108 8.70 -75.31 -54.58
CA ASP A 108 8.87 -74.01 -55.26
C ASP A 108 7.74 -73.63 -56.24
N ASN A 109 6.89 -74.57 -56.66
CA ASN A 109 5.93 -74.39 -57.76
C ASN A 109 4.68 -73.54 -57.40
N GLY A 110 4.61 -72.95 -56.20
CA GLY A 110 3.59 -71.97 -55.83
C GLY A 110 2.15 -72.52 -55.69
N GLY A 111 2.01 -73.84 -55.58
CA GLY A 111 0.74 -74.55 -55.38
C GLY A 111 0.15 -74.41 -53.97
N GLU A 112 -0.90 -75.19 -53.70
CA GLU A 112 -1.41 -75.39 -52.33
C GLU A 112 -0.48 -76.32 -51.53
N VAL A 113 -0.28 -76.00 -50.26
CA VAL A 113 0.53 -76.80 -49.33
C VAL A 113 -0.37 -77.45 -48.29
N GLU A 114 -0.56 -78.76 -48.38
CA GLU A 114 -1.31 -79.52 -47.37
C GLU A 114 -0.57 -79.49 -46.01
N THR A 115 -1.25 -79.03 -44.97
CA THR A 115 -0.62 -78.69 -43.68
C THR A 115 -1.34 -79.33 -42.49
N TYR A 116 -0.59 -79.92 -41.56
CA TYR A 116 -1.08 -80.38 -40.24
C TYR A 116 -0.44 -79.55 -39.13
N ILE A 117 -1.20 -79.18 -38.10
CA ILE A 117 -0.78 -78.15 -37.15
C ILE A 117 -1.00 -78.61 -35.71
N SER A 118 0.04 -78.62 -34.89
CA SER A 118 -0.09 -78.84 -33.45
C SER A 118 0.13 -77.52 -32.71
N PHE A 119 -0.93 -76.96 -32.12
CA PHE A 119 -0.85 -75.75 -31.30
C PHE A 119 -0.53 -76.07 -29.85
N SER A 120 0.39 -75.28 -29.27
CA SER A 120 0.66 -75.22 -27.84
C SER A 120 -0.58 -74.83 -27.02
N LYS A 121 -0.55 -75.08 -25.71
CA LYS A 121 -1.67 -74.79 -24.79
C LYS A 121 -1.91 -73.29 -24.67
N ASP A 122 -0.83 -72.52 -24.67
CA ASP A 122 -0.76 -71.12 -24.28
C ASP A 122 -1.25 -70.14 -25.35
N ILE A 123 -1.52 -70.61 -26.56
CA ILE A 123 -2.13 -69.83 -27.65
C ILE A 123 -3.65 -69.90 -27.51
N SER A 124 -4.33 -68.75 -27.40
CA SER A 124 -5.80 -68.66 -27.28
C SER A 124 -6.56 -69.25 -28.48
N ASP A 125 -7.81 -69.69 -28.29
CA ASP A 125 -8.61 -70.30 -29.36
C ASP A 125 -8.92 -69.26 -30.47
N ALA A 126 -9.13 -67.98 -30.10
CA ALA A 126 -9.22 -66.86 -31.05
C ALA A 126 -7.94 -66.69 -31.89
N ALA A 127 -6.76 -66.75 -31.27
CA ALA A 127 -5.49 -66.60 -31.96
C ALA A 127 -5.20 -67.78 -32.92
N ARG A 128 -5.53 -69.01 -32.51
CA ARG A 128 -5.45 -70.18 -33.39
C ARG A 128 -6.35 -69.99 -34.62
N LEU A 129 -7.58 -69.51 -34.44
CA LEU A 129 -8.52 -69.27 -35.54
C LEU A 129 -8.00 -68.26 -36.57
N VAL A 130 -7.47 -67.11 -36.11
CA VAL A 130 -6.87 -66.08 -36.98
C VAL A 130 -5.63 -66.62 -37.70
N PHE A 131 -4.80 -67.43 -37.03
CA PHE A 131 -3.65 -68.07 -37.67
C PHE A 131 -4.06 -69.08 -38.75
N LEU A 132 -5.14 -69.84 -38.52
CA LEU A 132 -5.67 -70.78 -39.52
C LEU A 132 -6.24 -70.05 -40.74
N LYS A 133 -7.20 -69.15 -40.55
CA LYS A 133 -7.94 -68.48 -41.64
C LYS A 133 -7.13 -67.37 -42.32
N ASP A 134 -6.67 -66.40 -41.53
CA ASP A 134 -6.11 -65.15 -42.08
C ASP A 134 -4.61 -65.25 -42.40
N VAL A 135 -3.86 -66.10 -41.68
CA VAL A 135 -2.42 -66.30 -41.90
C VAL A 135 -2.14 -67.47 -42.86
N LEU A 136 -2.80 -68.62 -42.71
CA LEU A 136 -2.47 -69.83 -43.50
C LEU A 136 -3.36 -70.03 -44.73
N GLU A 137 -4.69 -70.13 -44.59
CA GLU A 137 -5.60 -70.29 -45.74
C GLU A 137 -5.46 -69.11 -46.73
N GLY A 138 -5.40 -67.88 -46.21
CA GLY A 138 -5.10 -66.66 -46.97
C GLY A 138 -3.74 -66.66 -47.71
N ASN A 139 -2.87 -67.64 -47.45
CA ASN A 139 -1.58 -67.83 -48.12
C ASN A 139 -1.41 -69.24 -48.75
N LYS A 140 -2.53 -69.87 -49.15
CA LYS A 140 -2.58 -71.20 -49.82
C LYS A 140 -2.00 -72.36 -49.00
N PHE A 141 -2.05 -72.30 -47.67
CA PHE A 141 -1.78 -73.46 -46.82
C PHE A 141 -3.12 -74.13 -46.49
N THR A 142 -3.34 -75.32 -47.03
CA THR A 142 -4.61 -76.05 -46.93
C THR A 142 -4.53 -76.94 -45.69
N VAL A 143 -5.06 -76.44 -44.56
CA VAL A 143 -4.99 -77.13 -43.27
C VAL A 143 -5.91 -78.36 -43.26
N LYS A 144 -5.37 -79.51 -42.85
CA LYS A 144 -6.09 -80.79 -42.78
C LYS A 144 -6.63 -81.10 -41.39
N GLU A 145 -5.85 -80.80 -40.36
CA GLU A 145 -6.19 -81.00 -38.96
C GLU A 145 -5.32 -80.08 -38.08
N SER A 146 -5.85 -79.64 -36.93
CA SER A 146 -5.17 -78.64 -36.09
C SER A 146 -5.31 -78.81 -34.56
N VAL A 147 -5.96 -79.87 -34.06
CA VAL A 147 -6.34 -79.99 -32.63
C VAL A 147 -5.40 -80.86 -31.80
N ALA A 148 -4.72 -81.85 -32.40
CA ALA A 148 -3.90 -82.80 -31.66
C ALA A 148 -2.72 -82.08 -30.97
N ARG A 149 -2.66 -82.19 -29.64
CA ARG A 149 -1.54 -81.64 -28.86
C ARG A 149 -0.24 -82.37 -29.18
N ILE A 150 0.87 -81.65 -29.15
CA ILE A 150 2.21 -82.19 -29.42
C ILE A 150 2.54 -83.38 -28.50
N GLY A 151 1.98 -83.41 -27.28
CA GLY A 151 2.06 -84.55 -26.38
C GLY A 151 1.31 -85.80 -26.86
N GLN A 152 0.12 -85.66 -27.43
CA GLN A 152 -0.59 -86.80 -28.03
C GLN A 152 0.21 -87.36 -29.20
N LEU A 153 0.79 -86.48 -30.04
CA LEU A 153 1.67 -86.88 -31.14
C LEU A 153 2.97 -87.56 -30.64
N ALA A 154 3.50 -87.17 -29.48
CA ALA A 154 4.65 -87.81 -28.85
C ALA A 154 4.32 -89.21 -28.31
N LEU A 155 3.12 -89.41 -27.76
CA LEU A 155 2.61 -90.73 -27.41
C LEU A 155 2.44 -91.61 -28.66
N GLU A 156 1.80 -91.10 -29.72
CA GLU A 156 1.68 -91.80 -31.01
C GLU A 156 3.04 -92.17 -31.60
N LEU A 157 4.06 -91.30 -31.49
CA LEU A 157 5.43 -91.62 -31.89
C LEU A 157 6.00 -92.79 -31.07
N ALA A 158 5.78 -92.81 -29.76
CA ALA A 158 6.24 -93.89 -28.87
C ALA A 158 5.58 -95.25 -29.18
N PHE A 159 4.28 -95.26 -29.51
CA PHE A 159 3.59 -96.47 -29.97
C PHE A 159 4.10 -96.93 -31.34
N LYS A 160 4.29 -96.00 -32.32
CA LYS A 160 4.82 -96.32 -33.64
C LYS A 160 6.29 -96.78 -33.64
N LYS A 161 7.11 -96.25 -32.71
CA LYS A 161 8.48 -96.74 -32.42
C LYS A 161 8.49 -98.09 -31.65
N GLY A 162 7.33 -98.64 -31.28
CA GLY A 162 7.22 -99.90 -30.53
C GLY A 162 7.70 -99.82 -29.07
N GLN A 163 7.88 -98.61 -28.53
CA GLN A 163 8.35 -98.39 -27.16
C GLN A 163 7.23 -98.64 -26.13
N TYR A 164 5.98 -98.37 -26.53
CA TYR A 164 4.77 -98.77 -25.82
C TYR A 164 3.90 -99.68 -26.70
N ALA A 165 3.16 -100.59 -26.06
CA ALA A 165 2.26 -101.54 -26.73
C ALA A 165 1.04 -101.98 -25.89
N GLU A 166 0.91 -101.49 -24.65
CA GLU A 166 -0.17 -101.88 -23.74
C GLU A 166 -1.25 -100.79 -23.66
N ASP A 167 -2.51 -101.19 -23.52
CA ASP A 167 -3.61 -100.26 -23.23
C ASP A 167 -3.69 -99.95 -21.73
N GLY A 168 -4.07 -98.72 -21.40
CA GLY A 168 -4.00 -98.15 -20.05
C GLY A 168 -3.67 -96.66 -20.04
N PHE A 169 -3.26 -96.14 -18.88
CA PHE A 169 -3.04 -94.71 -18.66
C PHE A 169 -1.58 -94.33 -18.86
N TYR A 170 -1.38 -93.16 -19.46
CA TYR A 170 -0.07 -92.59 -19.75
C TYR A 170 -0.03 -91.15 -19.25
N VAL A 171 1.00 -90.83 -18.46
CA VAL A 171 1.28 -89.46 -18.01
C VAL A 171 2.18 -88.81 -19.05
N LEU A 172 1.88 -87.58 -19.43
CA LEU A 172 2.75 -86.78 -20.28
C LEU A 172 3.07 -85.45 -19.61
N LEU A 173 4.37 -85.16 -19.50
CA LEU A 173 4.92 -83.92 -19.01
C LEU A 173 5.61 -83.21 -20.17
N ASN A 174 5.16 -81.99 -20.50
CA ASN A 174 5.64 -81.21 -21.63
C ASN A 174 6.13 -79.83 -21.17
N ALA A 175 7.40 -79.59 -21.44
CA ALA A 175 8.24 -78.48 -20.99
C ALA A 175 9.01 -77.87 -22.17
N CYS A 176 8.37 -77.75 -23.34
CA CYS A 176 8.96 -77.16 -24.55
C CYS A 176 8.81 -75.62 -24.62
N ASN A 177 8.19 -74.99 -23.62
CA ASN A 177 8.08 -73.53 -23.49
C ASN A 177 8.21 -73.10 -22.02
N GLU A 178 7.80 -71.88 -21.69
CA GLU A 178 7.87 -71.33 -20.32
C GLU A 178 7.00 -72.07 -19.29
N ASN A 179 5.96 -72.78 -19.72
CA ASN A 179 4.98 -73.41 -18.83
C ASN A 179 5.11 -74.95 -18.85
N LEU A 180 5.14 -75.55 -17.66
CA LEU A 180 5.13 -77.00 -17.53
C LEU A 180 3.70 -77.51 -17.63
N THR A 181 3.32 -77.96 -18.82
CA THR A 181 2.03 -78.61 -19.06
C THR A 181 2.10 -80.09 -18.69
N TYR A 182 1.10 -80.60 -17.96
CA TYR A 182 1.03 -82.00 -17.56
C TYR A 182 -0.38 -82.56 -17.79
N SER A 183 -0.44 -83.80 -18.26
CA SER A 183 -1.68 -84.39 -18.77
C SER A 183 -1.70 -85.91 -18.62
N VAL A 184 -2.89 -86.48 -18.60
CA VAL A 184 -3.12 -87.93 -18.57
C VAL A 184 -3.98 -88.33 -19.76
N TYR A 185 -3.48 -89.30 -20.52
CA TYR A 185 -4.19 -89.95 -21.62
C TYR A 185 -4.55 -91.38 -21.19
N GLU A 186 -5.76 -91.82 -21.52
CA GLU A 186 -6.11 -93.25 -21.53
C GLU A 186 -6.00 -93.76 -22.96
N ARG A 187 -5.32 -94.90 -23.14
CA ARG A 187 -5.31 -95.65 -24.39
C ARG A 187 -6.28 -96.82 -24.29
N THR A 188 -7.22 -96.89 -25.23
CA THR A 188 -8.23 -97.95 -25.32
C THR A 188 -8.46 -98.30 -26.79
N GLU A 189 -8.33 -99.57 -27.15
CA GLU A 189 -8.56 -100.11 -28.51
C GLU A 189 -7.69 -99.41 -29.58
N GLY A 190 -6.54 -98.90 -29.17
CA GLY A 190 -5.59 -98.18 -30.02
C GLY A 190 -5.75 -96.65 -30.05
N ILE A 191 -6.89 -96.11 -29.60
CA ILE A 191 -7.19 -94.67 -29.59
C ILE A 191 -6.66 -94.03 -28.29
N LEU A 192 -6.12 -92.81 -28.37
CA LEU A 192 -5.65 -92.01 -27.22
C LEU A 192 -6.66 -90.91 -26.84
N LEU A 193 -7.24 -91.02 -25.66
CA LEU A 193 -8.21 -90.07 -25.11
C LEU A 193 -7.62 -89.29 -23.93
N ARG A 194 -7.45 -87.97 -24.09
CA ARG A 194 -7.01 -87.06 -23.03
C ARG A 194 -8.09 -86.95 -21.94
N LYS A 195 -7.76 -87.34 -20.70
CA LYS A 195 -8.70 -87.32 -19.55
C LYS A 195 -8.61 -86.04 -18.73
N ALA A 196 -7.39 -85.49 -18.59
CA ALA A 196 -7.13 -84.25 -17.88
C ALA A 196 -5.84 -83.59 -18.42
N GLU A 197 -5.79 -82.26 -18.37
CA GLU A 197 -4.66 -81.42 -18.77
C GLU A 197 -4.63 -80.19 -17.85
N ASP A 198 -3.47 -79.90 -17.28
CA ASP A 198 -3.24 -78.83 -16.31
C ASP A 198 -1.81 -78.27 -16.51
N SER A 199 -1.40 -77.22 -15.78
CA SER A 199 -0.14 -76.51 -16.08
C SER A 199 0.41 -75.66 -14.94
N LEU A 200 1.71 -75.78 -14.67
CA LEU A 200 2.45 -74.88 -13.78
C LEU A 200 3.11 -73.76 -14.61
N VAL A 201 2.76 -72.52 -14.30
CA VAL A 201 3.29 -71.32 -14.99
C VAL A 201 4.77 -71.12 -14.65
N GLY A 202 5.60 -70.76 -15.63
CA GLY A 202 7.02 -70.46 -15.43
C GLY A 202 7.95 -71.64 -15.10
N MET A 203 7.40 -72.86 -14.98
CA MET A 203 8.14 -74.08 -14.59
C MET A 203 8.56 -74.96 -15.78
N GLY A 204 8.35 -74.51 -17.01
CA GLY A 204 8.70 -75.26 -18.23
C GLY A 204 10.16 -75.11 -18.66
N THR A 205 10.83 -74.01 -18.33
CA THR A 205 12.27 -73.79 -18.61
C THR A 205 13.19 -74.51 -17.62
N ASP A 206 14.51 -74.48 -17.87
CA ASP A 206 15.51 -75.06 -16.96
C ASP A 206 15.36 -74.48 -15.53
N LEU A 207 14.95 -75.34 -14.60
CA LEU A 207 14.69 -74.98 -13.21
C LEU A 207 15.95 -74.52 -12.46
N ARG A 208 17.16 -74.80 -12.97
CA ARG A 208 18.39 -74.20 -12.43
C ARG A 208 18.37 -72.69 -12.61
N GLY A 209 17.81 -72.21 -13.73
CA GLY A 209 17.58 -70.80 -14.01
C GLY A 209 16.56 -70.18 -13.07
N ARG A 210 15.42 -70.85 -12.84
CA ARG A 210 14.41 -70.43 -11.86
C ARG A 210 14.98 -70.37 -10.44
N ALA A 211 15.66 -71.43 -10.00
CA ALA A 211 16.32 -71.50 -8.70
C ALA A 211 17.39 -70.41 -8.51
N LEU A 212 18.09 -70.04 -9.59
CA LEU A 212 19.09 -68.99 -9.64
C LEU A 212 18.48 -67.59 -9.56
N LEU A 213 17.42 -67.30 -10.34
CA LEU A 213 16.63 -66.08 -10.25
C LEU A 213 16.10 -65.87 -8.82
N GLU A 214 15.39 -66.86 -8.28
CA GLU A 214 14.85 -66.81 -6.92
C GLU A 214 15.95 -66.57 -5.88
N SER A 215 17.11 -67.23 -6.01
CA SER A 215 18.25 -67.02 -5.11
C SER A 215 18.85 -65.61 -5.21
N VAL A 216 18.97 -65.07 -6.43
CA VAL A 216 19.50 -63.73 -6.69
C VAL A 216 18.55 -62.65 -6.16
N ILE A 217 17.26 -62.70 -6.53
CA ILE A 217 16.28 -61.71 -6.05
C ILE A 217 16.16 -61.81 -4.53
N LYS A 218 16.06 -63.00 -3.95
CA LYS A 218 15.98 -63.20 -2.48
C LYS A 218 17.20 -62.64 -1.77
N SER A 219 18.42 -62.86 -2.29
CA SER A 219 19.67 -62.34 -1.68
C SER A 219 19.76 -60.81 -1.70
N ILE A 220 19.11 -60.14 -2.67
CA ILE A 220 19.08 -58.67 -2.78
C ILE A 220 17.90 -58.09 -1.99
N ASN A 221 16.70 -58.66 -2.14
CA ASN A 221 15.50 -58.21 -1.42
C ASN A 221 15.63 -58.38 0.10
N GLN A 222 16.36 -59.40 0.59
CA GLN A 222 16.75 -59.53 2.01
C GLN A 222 17.62 -58.37 2.55
N ARG A 223 18.16 -57.51 1.68
CA ARG A 223 18.98 -56.34 2.05
C ARG A 223 18.32 -55.01 1.68
N GLN A 224 17.30 -55.02 0.83
CA GLN A 224 16.72 -53.83 0.20
C GLN A 224 15.22 -53.65 0.51
N HIS A 225 14.49 -54.74 0.81
CA HIS A 225 13.07 -54.75 1.19
C HIS A 225 12.20 -53.91 0.23
N PHE A 226 12.11 -54.34 -1.02
CA PHE A 226 11.47 -53.60 -2.12
C PHE A 226 10.46 -54.41 -2.95
N LEU A 227 10.42 -55.74 -2.83
CA LEU A 227 9.41 -56.60 -3.45
C LEU A 227 8.65 -57.32 -2.34
N ASP A 228 7.43 -56.87 -2.05
CA ASP A 228 6.59 -57.41 -0.98
C ASP A 228 5.45 -58.30 -1.51
N THR A 229 5.14 -58.27 -2.81
CA THR A 229 4.09 -59.10 -3.43
C THR A 229 4.66 -60.20 -4.31
N GLU A 230 3.91 -61.31 -4.44
CA GLU A 230 4.24 -62.41 -5.34
C GLU A 230 4.19 -61.98 -6.81
N GLU A 231 3.28 -61.07 -7.17
CA GLU A 231 3.23 -60.49 -8.52
C GLU A 231 4.48 -59.67 -8.89
N ASP A 232 5.02 -58.90 -7.95
CA ASP A 232 6.24 -58.10 -8.18
C ASP A 232 7.48 -58.99 -8.30
N LEU A 233 7.52 -60.09 -7.54
CA LEU A 233 8.55 -61.12 -7.70
C LEU A 233 8.48 -61.78 -9.08
N GLU A 234 7.29 -62.20 -9.54
CA GLU A 234 7.13 -62.79 -10.88
C GLU A 234 7.43 -61.79 -12.01
N ARG A 235 7.03 -60.52 -11.87
CA ARG A 235 7.40 -59.45 -12.81
C ARG A 235 8.93 -59.31 -12.96
N GLU A 236 9.66 -59.31 -11.85
CA GLU A 236 11.12 -59.21 -11.87
C GLU A 236 11.82 -60.51 -12.29
N TYR A 237 11.26 -61.70 -11.99
CA TYR A 237 11.76 -62.96 -12.55
C TYR A 237 11.67 -62.98 -14.07
N LEU A 238 10.54 -62.55 -14.66
CA LEU A 238 10.36 -62.44 -16.11
C LEU A 238 11.35 -61.43 -16.73
N CYS A 239 11.53 -60.27 -16.09
CA CYS A 239 12.48 -59.23 -16.50
C CYS A 239 13.93 -59.75 -16.54
N LEU A 240 14.36 -60.42 -15.46
CA LEU A 240 15.73 -60.92 -15.31
C LEU A 240 16.02 -62.23 -16.05
N ASN A 241 14.98 -62.96 -16.50
CA ASN A 241 15.13 -64.23 -17.21
C ASN A 241 16.03 -64.12 -18.46
N GLN A 242 16.08 -62.95 -19.10
CA GLN A 242 16.95 -62.68 -20.25
C GLN A 242 18.47 -62.86 -19.96
N TYR A 243 18.90 -62.79 -18.70
CA TYR A 243 20.30 -62.91 -18.29
C TYR A 243 20.68 -64.31 -17.79
N VAL A 244 19.70 -65.20 -17.60
CA VAL A 244 19.84 -66.48 -16.91
C VAL A 244 20.86 -67.40 -17.58
N ASP A 245 20.82 -67.55 -18.89
CA ASP A 245 21.76 -68.41 -19.65
C ASP A 245 23.23 -68.02 -19.33
N GLN A 246 23.53 -66.72 -19.38
CA GLN A 246 24.86 -66.18 -19.07
C GLN A 246 25.27 -66.33 -17.59
N TRP A 247 24.29 -66.51 -16.68
CA TRP A 247 24.55 -66.74 -15.26
C TRP A 247 24.72 -68.24 -14.97
N ILE A 248 24.00 -69.11 -15.67
CA ILE A 248 24.19 -70.57 -15.66
C ILE A 248 25.59 -70.90 -16.19
N ASP A 249 26.03 -70.31 -17.31
CA ASP A 249 27.40 -70.51 -17.83
C ASP A 249 28.48 -70.18 -16.78
N LYS A 250 28.32 -69.08 -16.05
CA LYS A 250 29.23 -68.69 -14.94
C LYS A 250 29.19 -69.67 -13.78
N LEU A 251 28.02 -70.24 -13.49
CA LEU A 251 27.81 -71.25 -12.45
C LEU A 251 28.38 -72.62 -12.86
N GLU A 252 28.26 -73.02 -14.13
CA GLU A 252 28.78 -74.27 -14.64
C GLU A 252 30.31 -74.29 -14.62
N ASN A 253 30.95 -73.20 -15.06
CA ASN A 253 32.40 -73.00 -15.01
C ASN A 253 32.97 -72.86 -13.57
N ALA A 254 32.12 -72.82 -12.54
CA ALA A 254 32.53 -72.80 -11.14
C ALA A 254 32.50 -74.19 -10.48
N GLY A 255 33.44 -74.41 -9.54
CA GLY A 255 33.41 -75.58 -8.66
C GLY A 255 32.27 -75.49 -7.62
N PRO A 256 31.72 -76.62 -7.14
CA PRO A 256 30.47 -76.64 -6.34
C PRO A 256 30.40 -75.66 -5.16
N TYR A 257 31.53 -75.48 -4.46
CA TYR A 257 31.66 -74.64 -3.26
C TYR A 257 32.42 -73.32 -3.50
N ARG A 258 32.61 -72.90 -4.75
CA ARG A 258 33.21 -71.58 -5.08
C ARG A 258 32.10 -70.54 -5.23
N PRO A 259 32.15 -69.40 -4.49
CA PRO A 259 31.24 -68.28 -4.70
C PRO A 259 31.33 -67.74 -6.14
N VAL A 260 30.18 -67.56 -6.77
CA VAL A 260 30.03 -66.93 -8.08
C VAL A 260 29.38 -65.57 -7.89
N HIS A 261 30.03 -64.54 -8.42
CA HIS A 261 29.56 -63.15 -8.36
C HIS A 261 28.73 -62.83 -9.62
N ILE A 262 27.50 -62.39 -9.42
CA ILE A 262 26.58 -61.96 -10.47
C ILE A 262 26.37 -60.46 -10.27
N ASN A 263 26.98 -59.67 -11.16
CA ASN A 263 27.12 -58.23 -10.99
C ASN A 263 26.22 -57.45 -11.97
N ASN A 264 26.01 -56.16 -11.67
CA ASN A 264 25.27 -55.20 -12.51
C ASN A 264 23.78 -55.55 -12.75
N ILE A 265 23.16 -56.28 -11.82
CA ILE A 265 21.73 -56.65 -11.89
C ILE A 265 20.88 -55.38 -11.78
N LYS A 266 19.92 -55.19 -12.69
CA LYS A 266 18.94 -54.09 -12.64
C LYS A 266 17.54 -54.67 -12.54
N PHE A 267 16.75 -54.12 -11.63
CA PHE A 267 15.33 -54.45 -11.50
C PHE A 267 14.50 -53.41 -12.26
N SER A 268 13.34 -53.80 -12.77
CA SER A 268 12.43 -52.87 -13.47
C SER A 268 11.98 -51.71 -12.57
N GLN A 269 11.81 -51.96 -11.26
CA GLN A 269 11.35 -50.96 -10.29
C GLN A 269 12.47 -50.15 -9.61
N LEU A 270 13.76 -50.47 -9.82
CA LEU A 270 14.87 -49.81 -9.12
C LEU A 270 15.88 -49.14 -10.08
N PRO A 271 16.29 -47.88 -9.83
CA PRO A 271 17.23 -47.17 -10.70
C PRO A 271 18.70 -47.60 -10.56
N ASN A 272 19.02 -48.38 -9.52
CA ASN A 272 20.38 -48.77 -9.16
C ASN A 272 20.76 -50.16 -9.70
N THR A 273 22.05 -50.39 -9.89
CA THR A 273 22.64 -51.71 -10.12
C THR A 273 22.99 -52.42 -8.82
N TYR A 274 22.78 -53.73 -8.77
CA TYR A 274 23.00 -54.58 -7.61
C TYR A 274 23.88 -55.79 -7.95
N ASP A 275 24.59 -56.31 -6.94
CA ASP A 275 25.44 -57.50 -7.06
C ASP A 275 24.96 -58.60 -6.10
N ALA A 276 24.83 -59.82 -6.62
CA ALA A 276 24.51 -61.04 -5.87
C ALA A 276 25.70 -62.01 -5.83
N VAL A 277 25.71 -62.88 -4.83
CA VAL A 277 26.69 -63.96 -4.70
C VAL A 277 25.93 -65.26 -4.48
N VAL A 278 26.25 -66.28 -5.29
CA VAL A 278 25.59 -67.59 -5.28
C VAL A 278 26.60 -68.73 -5.21
N LEU A 279 26.15 -69.90 -4.75
CA LEU A 279 26.92 -71.14 -4.70
C LEU A 279 26.22 -72.22 -5.52
N LYS A 280 26.96 -72.92 -6.37
CA LYS A 280 26.42 -73.97 -7.26
C LYS A 280 25.72 -75.07 -6.47
N ASP A 281 26.33 -75.55 -5.38
CA ASP A 281 25.74 -76.53 -4.47
C ASP A 281 24.40 -76.05 -3.83
N ASP A 282 24.21 -74.75 -3.61
CA ASP A 282 22.95 -74.21 -3.09
C ASP A 282 21.88 -74.06 -4.19
N ILE A 283 22.28 -73.68 -5.42
CA ILE A 283 21.37 -73.70 -6.58
C ILE A 283 20.95 -75.15 -6.91
N ASP A 284 21.85 -76.13 -6.83
CA ASP A 284 21.55 -77.55 -7.07
C ASP A 284 20.61 -78.14 -6.00
N LYS A 285 20.69 -77.67 -4.74
CA LYS A 285 19.70 -77.98 -3.68
C LYS A 285 18.37 -77.28 -3.92
N HIS A 286 18.38 -76.00 -4.30
CA HIS A 286 17.14 -75.23 -4.48
C HIS A 286 16.35 -75.75 -5.68
N THR A 287 17.04 -76.04 -6.79
CA THR A 287 16.49 -76.77 -7.95
C THR A 287 15.82 -78.07 -7.53
N ARG A 288 16.39 -78.81 -6.57
CA ARG A 288 15.79 -80.05 -6.04
C ARG A 288 14.47 -79.80 -5.33
N SER A 289 14.38 -78.77 -4.49
CA SER A 289 13.12 -78.40 -3.84
C SER A 289 12.06 -78.12 -4.89
N ILE A 290 12.36 -77.27 -5.88
CA ILE A 290 11.42 -76.92 -6.95
C ILE A 290 10.98 -78.17 -7.73
N VAL A 291 11.89 -79.10 -8.04
CA VAL A 291 11.55 -80.41 -8.66
C VAL A 291 10.64 -81.25 -7.76
N ASP A 292 10.95 -81.38 -6.47
CA ASP A 292 10.18 -82.18 -5.51
C ASP A 292 8.78 -81.56 -5.25
N ASP A 293 8.68 -80.24 -5.28
CA ASP A 293 7.44 -79.45 -5.21
C ASP A 293 6.58 -79.66 -6.47
N ILE A 294 7.16 -79.54 -7.68
CA ILE A 294 6.51 -79.82 -8.96
C ILE A 294 6.00 -81.26 -9.03
N ILE A 295 6.84 -82.24 -8.66
CA ILE A 295 6.49 -83.66 -8.69
C ILE A 295 5.41 -83.97 -7.65
N ARG A 296 5.36 -83.28 -6.51
CA ARG A 296 4.23 -83.37 -5.56
C ARG A 296 2.93 -82.91 -6.21
N GLU A 297 2.90 -81.77 -6.89
CA GLU A 297 1.65 -81.28 -7.50
C GLU A 297 1.18 -82.13 -8.69
N ILE A 298 2.10 -82.63 -9.52
CA ILE A 298 1.80 -83.64 -10.55
C ILE A 298 1.24 -84.92 -9.89
N THR A 299 1.79 -85.35 -8.75
CA THR A 299 1.27 -86.50 -7.99
C THR A 299 -0.13 -86.21 -7.44
N ASN A 300 -0.37 -85.01 -6.89
CA ASN A 300 -1.68 -84.59 -6.41
C ASN A 300 -2.73 -84.58 -7.54
N PHE A 301 -2.36 -84.11 -8.73
CA PHE A 301 -3.19 -84.14 -9.93
C PHE A 301 -3.53 -85.57 -10.38
N ILE A 302 -2.53 -86.45 -10.49
CA ILE A 302 -2.73 -87.85 -10.87
C ILE A 302 -3.62 -88.59 -9.86
N ASN A 303 -3.47 -88.29 -8.57
CA ASN A 303 -4.33 -88.86 -7.52
C ASN A 303 -5.79 -88.39 -7.64
N LYS A 304 -6.06 -87.14 -8.01
CA LYS A 304 -7.44 -86.63 -8.26
C LYS A 304 -8.15 -87.36 -9.39
N ILE A 305 -7.41 -87.90 -10.37
CA ILE A 305 -7.94 -88.65 -11.53
C ILE A 305 -8.35 -90.09 -11.12
N ASN A 306 -7.90 -90.58 -9.96
CA ASN A 306 -8.24 -91.90 -9.42
C ASN A 306 -7.91 -93.07 -10.39
N ILE A 307 -6.72 -93.03 -10.99
CA ILE A 307 -6.24 -94.08 -11.92
C ILE A 307 -6.18 -95.44 -11.18
N PRO A 308 -6.77 -96.52 -11.72
CA PRO A 308 -6.75 -97.82 -11.05
C PRO A 308 -5.32 -98.37 -10.87
N ALA A 309 -5.09 -99.09 -9.76
CA ALA A 309 -3.78 -99.67 -9.45
C ALA A 309 -3.27 -100.58 -10.59
N GLY A 310 -2.02 -100.37 -11.02
CA GLY A 310 -1.40 -101.11 -12.12
C GLY A 310 -1.90 -100.75 -13.54
N LYS A 311 -2.81 -99.77 -13.68
CA LYS A 311 -3.26 -99.27 -14.99
C LYS A 311 -2.46 -98.07 -15.51
N LEU A 312 -1.63 -97.42 -14.69
CA LEU A 312 -0.57 -96.52 -15.18
C LEU A 312 0.51 -97.37 -15.89
N LYS A 313 0.80 -97.07 -17.16
CA LYS A 313 1.68 -97.86 -18.02
C LYS A 313 2.99 -97.17 -18.37
N GLY A 314 3.02 -95.84 -18.49
CA GLY A 314 4.24 -95.11 -18.85
C GLY A 314 4.18 -93.63 -18.52
N VAL A 315 5.36 -93.00 -18.55
CA VAL A 315 5.52 -91.55 -18.48
C VAL A 315 6.35 -91.08 -19.66
N VAL A 316 5.82 -90.10 -20.40
CA VAL A 316 6.53 -89.41 -21.47
C VAL A 316 6.97 -88.03 -20.98
N PHE A 317 8.25 -87.74 -21.16
CA PHE A 317 8.87 -86.45 -20.95
C PHE A 317 9.15 -85.80 -22.30
N LEU A 318 8.70 -84.56 -22.50
CA LEU A 318 8.85 -83.81 -23.73
C LEU A 318 9.45 -82.44 -23.43
N GLY A 319 10.64 -82.17 -23.95
CA GLY A 319 11.37 -80.89 -23.80
C GLY A 319 12.67 -81.03 -23.01
N ASN A 320 13.63 -80.15 -23.32
CA ASN A 320 15.00 -80.24 -22.80
C ASN A 320 15.12 -80.15 -21.27
N THR A 321 14.19 -79.50 -20.57
CA THR A 321 14.16 -79.38 -19.09
C THR A 321 14.24 -80.74 -18.37
N PHE A 322 13.81 -81.82 -19.00
CA PHE A 322 13.86 -83.18 -18.44
C PHE A 322 15.19 -83.93 -18.64
N THR A 323 16.23 -83.30 -19.23
CA THR A 323 17.59 -83.87 -19.19
C THR A 323 18.23 -83.77 -17.80
N ASN A 324 17.63 -83.04 -16.87
CA ASN A 324 18.04 -82.96 -15.48
C ASN A 324 17.65 -84.25 -14.72
N GLU A 325 18.65 -85.04 -14.31
CA GLU A 325 18.45 -86.31 -13.59
C GLU A 325 17.62 -86.18 -12.31
N GLN A 326 17.55 -84.99 -11.70
CA GLN A 326 16.75 -84.75 -10.49
C GLN A 326 15.26 -85.01 -10.73
N PHE A 327 14.71 -84.61 -11.88
CA PHE A 327 13.33 -84.92 -12.28
C PHE A 327 13.11 -86.43 -12.44
N ILE A 328 14.07 -87.11 -13.08
CA ILE A 328 14.00 -88.54 -13.37
C ILE A 328 14.02 -89.34 -12.07
N ARG A 329 14.84 -88.94 -11.10
CA ARG A 329 14.90 -89.55 -9.77
C ARG A 329 13.59 -89.30 -9.00
N ALA A 330 13.16 -88.05 -8.89
CA ALA A 330 11.96 -87.68 -8.14
C ALA A 330 10.69 -88.38 -8.67
N ILE A 331 10.52 -88.55 -9.99
CA ILE A 331 9.36 -89.28 -10.52
C ILE A 331 9.43 -90.79 -10.27
N LYS A 332 10.63 -91.39 -10.30
CA LYS A 332 10.83 -92.84 -10.04
C LYS A 332 10.63 -93.20 -8.57
N GLU A 333 10.93 -92.26 -7.66
CA GLU A 333 10.61 -92.38 -6.23
C GLU A 333 9.09 -92.36 -5.97
N ARG A 334 8.28 -91.80 -6.87
CA ARG A 334 6.79 -91.78 -6.76
C ARG A 334 6.11 -92.92 -7.52
N TYR A 335 6.63 -93.29 -8.70
CA TYR A 335 6.02 -94.26 -9.59
C TYR A 335 6.98 -95.43 -9.85
N ALA A 336 6.67 -96.60 -9.32
CA ALA A 336 7.49 -97.81 -9.47
C ALA A 336 7.30 -98.48 -10.85
N LEU A 337 7.59 -97.76 -11.94
CA LEU A 337 7.54 -98.28 -13.31
C LEU A 337 8.92 -98.81 -13.77
N PRO A 338 8.98 -99.80 -14.69
CA PRO A 338 10.24 -100.24 -15.30
C PRO A 338 10.93 -99.10 -16.07
N ASP A 339 12.26 -99.05 -16.07
CA ASP A 339 13.03 -97.97 -16.73
C ASP A 339 12.63 -97.75 -18.20
N LYS A 340 12.39 -98.83 -18.95
CA LYS A 340 11.95 -98.79 -20.35
C LYS A 340 10.57 -98.14 -20.58
N ASN A 341 9.80 -97.90 -19.52
CA ASN A 341 8.49 -97.25 -19.60
C ASN A 341 8.56 -95.72 -19.43
N TYR A 342 9.75 -95.17 -19.13
CA TYR A 342 10.03 -93.74 -19.18
C TYR A 342 10.62 -93.38 -20.54
N ILE A 343 9.92 -92.55 -21.30
CA ILE A 343 10.36 -92.09 -22.62
C ILE A 343 10.69 -90.61 -22.55
N PHE A 344 11.81 -90.23 -23.17
CA PHE A 344 12.32 -88.87 -23.21
C PHE A 344 12.42 -88.42 -24.66
N PHE A 345 11.84 -87.27 -24.97
CA PHE A 345 11.97 -86.60 -26.25
C PHE A 345 12.53 -85.20 -26.05
N LYS A 346 13.58 -84.87 -26.80
CA LYS A 346 14.21 -83.54 -26.76
C LYS A 346 13.49 -82.56 -27.70
N ASP A 347 13.74 -81.26 -27.53
CA ASP A 347 13.28 -80.23 -28.48
C ASP A 347 13.65 -80.56 -29.93
N SER A 348 14.85 -81.11 -30.16
CA SER A 348 15.33 -81.53 -31.49
C SER A 348 14.53 -82.68 -32.12
N GLU A 349 13.69 -83.37 -31.36
CA GLU A 349 12.75 -84.38 -31.87
C GLU A 349 11.35 -83.82 -32.17
N LEU A 350 11.02 -82.58 -31.79
CA LEU A 350 9.74 -81.95 -32.12
C LEU A 350 9.36 -82.01 -33.62
N PRO A 351 10.28 -81.81 -34.59
CA PRO A 351 9.97 -82.00 -36.01
C PRO A 351 9.52 -83.44 -36.33
N HIS A 352 10.12 -84.44 -35.68
CA HIS A 352 9.81 -85.86 -35.87
C HIS A 352 8.52 -86.28 -35.15
N ILE A 353 8.16 -85.57 -34.07
CA ILE A 353 6.91 -85.78 -33.34
C ILE A 353 5.74 -85.18 -34.12
N VAL A 354 5.83 -83.92 -34.56
CA VAL A 354 4.72 -83.29 -35.26
C VAL A 354 4.47 -83.91 -36.64
N ALA A 355 5.51 -84.48 -37.26
CA ALA A 355 5.40 -85.31 -38.44
C ALA A 355 4.50 -86.56 -38.29
N VAL A 356 4.29 -87.07 -37.07
CA VAL A 356 3.40 -88.23 -36.84
C VAL A 356 1.95 -87.91 -37.18
N TYR A 357 1.57 -86.62 -37.16
CA TYR A 357 0.22 -86.14 -37.44
C TYR A 357 -0.23 -86.51 -38.87
N SER A 358 0.64 -86.40 -39.87
CA SER A 358 0.31 -86.80 -41.25
C SER A 358 0.25 -88.31 -41.48
N ALA A 359 0.31 -89.11 -40.41
CA ALA A 359 0.29 -90.57 -40.44
C ALA A 359 -0.63 -91.19 -39.35
N ILE A 360 -1.46 -90.39 -38.69
CA ILE A 360 -2.57 -90.88 -37.84
C ILE A 360 -3.90 -90.65 -38.54
N ASP A 361 -4.89 -91.46 -38.20
CA ASP A 361 -6.27 -91.17 -38.58
C ASP A 361 -6.68 -89.83 -37.94
N CYS A 362 -7.24 -88.94 -38.76
CA CYS A 362 -7.63 -87.59 -38.36
C CYS A 362 -9.14 -87.48 -38.07
N ASP A 363 -9.95 -88.46 -38.48
CA ASP A 363 -11.41 -88.44 -38.26
C ASP A 363 -11.74 -88.46 -36.75
N GLN A 364 -10.83 -89.02 -35.92
CA GLN A 364 -10.91 -89.02 -34.46
C GLN A 364 -10.94 -87.61 -33.82
N PHE A 365 -10.48 -86.57 -34.53
CA PHE A 365 -10.46 -85.19 -34.02
C PHE A 365 -11.67 -84.36 -34.48
N SER A 366 -12.45 -84.84 -35.47
CA SER A 366 -13.47 -84.07 -36.19
C SER A 366 -14.49 -83.32 -35.31
N GLU A 367 -14.93 -83.91 -34.20
CA GLU A 367 -15.80 -83.22 -33.22
C GLU A 367 -15.05 -82.10 -32.48
N ALA A 368 -13.84 -82.39 -31.98
CA ALA A 368 -13.01 -81.43 -31.26
C ALA A 368 -12.57 -80.26 -32.14
N THR A 369 -12.38 -80.48 -33.44
CA THR A 369 -12.05 -79.43 -34.43
C THR A 369 -13.22 -78.48 -34.66
N ARG A 370 -14.45 -79.00 -34.72
CA ARG A 370 -15.66 -78.17 -34.75
C ARG A 370 -15.83 -77.35 -33.47
N VAL A 371 -15.54 -77.93 -32.30
CA VAL A 371 -15.58 -77.22 -31.02
C VAL A 371 -14.50 -76.15 -30.94
N ALA A 372 -13.26 -76.44 -31.36
CA ALA A 372 -12.17 -75.47 -31.35
C ALA A 372 -12.43 -74.26 -32.25
N ILE A 373 -13.01 -74.48 -33.44
CA ILE A 373 -13.43 -73.39 -34.35
C ILE A 373 -14.55 -72.55 -33.69
N ALA A 374 -15.59 -73.19 -33.16
CA ALA A 374 -16.71 -72.48 -32.52
C ALA A 374 -16.29 -71.69 -31.26
N ASN A 375 -15.36 -72.23 -30.47
CA ASN A 375 -14.73 -71.53 -29.35
C ASN A 375 -13.96 -70.30 -29.84
N GLY A 376 -13.12 -70.47 -30.86
CA GLY A 376 -12.32 -69.38 -31.42
C GLY A 376 -13.18 -68.27 -32.01
N GLU A 377 -14.28 -68.61 -32.69
CA GLU A 377 -15.23 -67.63 -33.23
C GLU A 377 -15.95 -66.88 -32.11
N THR A 378 -16.35 -67.59 -31.05
CA THR A 378 -16.98 -66.98 -29.85
C THR A 378 -16.01 -66.08 -29.08
N GLU A 379 -14.75 -66.50 -28.90
CA GLU A 379 -13.74 -65.72 -28.20
C GLU A 379 -13.33 -64.48 -29.02
N LEU A 380 -13.14 -64.63 -30.34
CA LEU A 380 -12.78 -63.52 -31.23
C LEU A 380 -13.87 -62.46 -31.27
N GLU A 381 -15.15 -62.86 -31.37
CA GLU A 381 -16.27 -61.91 -31.30
C GLU A 381 -16.38 -61.25 -29.92
N ARG A 382 -16.12 -61.97 -28.82
CA ARG A 382 -16.06 -61.38 -27.47
C ARG A 382 -14.94 -60.35 -27.35
N ARG A 383 -13.76 -60.61 -27.93
CA ARG A 383 -12.65 -59.64 -28.00
C ARG A 383 -13.05 -58.42 -28.84
N ARG A 384 -13.63 -58.63 -30.03
CA ARG A 384 -14.08 -57.56 -30.95
C ARG A 384 -15.11 -56.62 -30.30
N LEU A 385 -16.12 -57.17 -29.63
CA LEU A 385 -17.14 -56.40 -28.92
C LEU A 385 -16.56 -55.60 -27.74
N ALA A 386 -15.60 -56.17 -27.01
CA ALA A 386 -14.92 -55.45 -25.93
C ALA A 386 -14.05 -54.29 -26.45
N GLN A 387 -13.38 -54.48 -27.59
CA GLN A 387 -12.60 -53.42 -28.25
C GLN A 387 -13.49 -52.30 -28.81
N GLU A 388 -14.64 -52.65 -29.40
CA GLU A 388 -15.61 -51.68 -29.90
C GLU A 388 -16.24 -50.85 -28.77
N GLU A 389 -16.53 -51.47 -27.62
CA GLU A 389 -17.05 -50.77 -26.44
C GLU A 389 -16.00 -49.86 -25.79
N GLU A 390 -14.74 -50.30 -25.66
CA GLU A 390 -13.69 -49.44 -25.13
C GLU A 390 -13.38 -48.26 -26.07
N ALA A 391 -13.39 -48.49 -27.39
CA ALA A 391 -13.29 -47.41 -28.37
C ALA A 391 -14.46 -46.41 -28.27
N ARG A 392 -15.70 -46.90 -28.07
CA ARG A 392 -16.87 -46.05 -27.78
C ARG A 392 -16.69 -45.26 -26.49
N ARG A 393 -16.18 -45.88 -25.42
CA ARG A 393 -15.90 -45.20 -24.15
C ARG A 393 -14.88 -44.08 -24.32
N VAL A 394 -13.72 -44.36 -24.91
CA VAL A 394 -12.64 -43.39 -25.10
C VAL A 394 -13.09 -42.21 -25.97
N GLU A 395 -13.80 -42.46 -27.07
CA GLU A 395 -14.32 -41.39 -27.93
C GLU A 395 -15.46 -40.60 -27.25
N ALA A 396 -16.31 -41.25 -26.43
CA ALA A 396 -17.32 -40.54 -25.63
C ALA A 396 -16.72 -39.72 -24.47
N GLU A 397 -15.65 -40.19 -23.84
CA GLU A 397 -14.89 -39.45 -22.83
C GLU A 397 -14.16 -38.25 -23.45
N ARG A 398 -13.59 -38.42 -24.66
CA ARG A 398 -13.02 -37.34 -25.45
C ARG A 398 -14.05 -36.30 -25.87
N GLN A 399 -15.22 -36.71 -26.35
CA GLN A 399 -16.30 -35.80 -26.74
C GLN A 399 -16.86 -35.04 -25.52
N ARG A 400 -16.92 -35.67 -24.34
CA ARG A 400 -17.23 -34.97 -23.08
C ARG A 400 -16.14 -33.95 -22.74
N ALA A 401 -14.86 -34.31 -22.80
CA ALA A 401 -13.77 -33.38 -22.52
C ALA A 401 -13.77 -32.17 -23.47
N GLU A 402 -14.00 -32.39 -24.77
CA GLU A 402 -14.11 -31.31 -25.77
C GLU A 402 -15.36 -30.43 -25.52
N GLN A 403 -16.47 -31.02 -25.07
CA GLN A 403 -17.67 -30.26 -24.70
C GLN A 403 -17.49 -29.49 -23.39
N GLU A 404 -16.88 -30.08 -22.37
CA GLU A 404 -16.54 -29.42 -21.10
C GLU A 404 -15.53 -28.27 -21.29
N GLU A 405 -14.61 -28.39 -22.26
CA GLU A 405 -13.70 -27.29 -22.64
C GLU A 405 -14.47 -26.15 -23.34
N LYS A 406 -15.38 -26.47 -24.27
CA LYS A 406 -16.26 -25.48 -24.92
C LYS A 406 -17.18 -24.78 -23.92
N ASP A 407 -17.83 -25.53 -23.03
CA ASP A 407 -18.75 -25.01 -22.03
C ASP A 407 -18.01 -24.14 -21.00
N ARG A 408 -16.78 -24.54 -20.61
CA ARG A 408 -15.89 -23.72 -19.77
C ARG A 408 -15.47 -22.43 -20.47
N ALA A 409 -15.06 -22.50 -21.73
CA ALA A 409 -14.69 -21.32 -22.52
C ALA A 409 -15.88 -20.37 -22.74
N ALA A 410 -17.08 -20.92 -22.98
CA ALA A 410 -18.32 -20.15 -23.08
C ALA A 410 -18.67 -19.46 -21.75
N HIS A 411 -18.64 -20.19 -20.63
CA HIS A 411 -18.89 -19.65 -19.29
C HIS A 411 -17.84 -18.60 -18.88
N GLU A 412 -16.58 -18.79 -19.22
CA GLU A 412 -15.54 -17.76 -19.04
C GLU A 412 -15.81 -16.51 -19.87
N SER A 413 -16.22 -16.66 -21.12
CA SER A 413 -16.58 -15.53 -22.00
C SER A 413 -17.82 -14.79 -21.48
N GLU A 414 -18.83 -15.52 -21.00
CA GLU A 414 -20.05 -14.96 -20.42
C GLU A 414 -19.75 -14.19 -19.11
N ASN A 415 -18.84 -14.70 -18.28
CA ASN A 415 -18.43 -14.00 -17.05
C ASN A 415 -17.57 -12.76 -17.34
N LYS A 416 -16.65 -12.81 -18.31
CA LYS A 416 -15.89 -11.63 -18.78
C LYS A 416 -16.83 -10.57 -19.38
N TYR A 417 -17.87 -10.98 -20.11
CA TYR A 417 -18.94 -10.09 -20.56
C TYR A 417 -19.72 -9.45 -19.40
N LYS A 418 -20.17 -10.24 -18.41
CA LYS A 418 -20.89 -9.73 -17.22
C LYS A 418 -20.04 -8.74 -16.41
N GLU A 419 -18.75 -9.02 -16.23
CA GLU A 419 -17.80 -8.13 -15.57
C GLU A 419 -17.62 -6.82 -16.36
N ALA A 420 -17.43 -6.90 -17.68
CA ALA A 420 -17.33 -5.73 -18.53
C ALA A 420 -18.60 -4.85 -18.47
N MET A 421 -19.78 -5.46 -18.56
CA MET A 421 -21.06 -4.74 -18.42
C MET A 421 -21.20 -4.06 -17.04
N ALA A 422 -20.83 -4.75 -15.96
CA ALA A 422 -20.83 -4.15 -14.62
C ALA A 422 -19.88 -2.94 -14.54
N ASN A 423 -18.69 -3.04 -15.12
CA ASN A 423 -17.72 -1.94 -15.18
C ASN A 423 -18.23 -0.76 -16.01
N ILE A 424 -18.89 -0.97 -17.15
CA ILE A 424 -19.53 0.11 -17.95
C ILE A 424 -20.48 0.94 -17.07
N TYR A 425 -21.39 0.28 -16.35
CA TYR A 425 -22.34 0.96 -15.47
C TYR A 425 -21.66 1.71 -14.32
N ASP A 426 -20.54 1.21 -13.84
CA ASP A 426 -19.80 1.85 -12.74
C ASP A 426 -18.94 3.04 -13.20
N TYR A 427 -18.40 3.02 -14.42
CA TYR A 427 -17.72 4.17 -15.04
C TYR A 427 -18.70 5.21 -15.57
N GLU A 428 -19.91 4.81 -15.98
CA GLU A 428 -21.04 5.72 -16.28
C GLU A 428 -21.40 6.57 -15.05
N LYS A 429 -21.58 5.95 -13.87
CA LYS A 429 -21.80 6.65 -12.59
C LYS A 429 -20.66 7.61 -12.22
N LYS A 430 -19.41 7.24 -12.54
CA LYS A 430 -18.20 8.04 -12.28
C LYS A 430 -17.95 9.15 -13.32
N GLN A 431 -18.74 9.18 -14.41
CA GLN A 431 -18.55 10.09 -15.56
C GLN A 431 -17.16 10.01 -16.22
N ASP A 432 -16.56 8.81 -16.17
CA ASP A 432 -15.33 8.46 -16.88
C ASP A 432 -15.68 7.75 -18.19
N TYR A 433 -16.01 8.57 -19.20
CA TYR A 433 -16.41 8.09 -20.52
C TYR A 433 -15.26 7.46 -21.32
N ALA A 434 -14.01 7.53 -20.85
CA ALA A 434 -12.88 6.85 -21.48
C ALA A 434 -12.85 5.38 -21.04
N GLN A 435 -12.83 5.12 -19.73
CA GLN A 435 -12.92 3.74 -19.23
C GLN A 435 -14.25 3.08 -19.60
N MET A 436 -15.36 3.82 -19.60
CA MET A 436 -16.66 3.32 -20.08
C MET A 436 -16.60 2.85 -21.55
N LEU A 437 -15.78 3.50 -22.39
CA LEU A 437 -15.60 3.11 -23.80
C LEU A 437 -14.76 1.83 -23.93
N ASP A 438 -13.63 1.76 -23.21
CA ASP A 438 -12.73 0.60 -23.22
C ASP A 438 -13.46 -0.67 -22.74
N TRP A 439 -14.23 -0.57 -21.64
CA TRP A 439 -15.04 -1.68 -21.14
C TRP A 439 -16.22 -2.05 -22.05
N ALA A 440 -16.79 -1.10 -22.80
CA ALA A 440 -17.79 -1.41 -23.82
C ALA A 440 -17.20 -2.17 -25.02
N ASP A 441 -15.95 -1.91 -25.40
CA ASP A 441 -15.27 -2.72 -26.43
C ASP A 441 -14.88 -4.11 -25.92
N ILE A 442 -14.50 -4.26 -24.64
CA ILE A 442 -14.30 -5.59 -24.02
C ILE A 442 -15.61 -6.38 -23.98
N ALA A 443 -16.73 -5.75 -23.63
CA ALA A 443 -18.05 -6.40 -23.67
C ALA A 443 -18.40 -6.87 -25.09
N LEU A 444 -18.19 -6.02 -26.11
CA LEU A 444 -18.45 -6.37 -27.51
C LEU A 444 -17.46 -7.37 -28.10
N GLN A 445 -16.25 -7.51 -27.55
CA GLN A 445 -15.33 -8.59 -27.91
C GLN A 445 -15.87 -9.96 -27.46
N HIS A 446 -16.54 -10.02 -26.30
CA HIS A 446 -17.11 -11.26 -25.75
C HIS A 446 -18.56 -11.54 -26.20
N ASN A 447 -19.32 -10.51 -26.59
CA ASN A 447 -20.65 -10.62 -27.18
C ASN A 447 -20.86 -9.58 -28.30
N PRO A 448 -20.44 -9.86 -29.55
CA PRO A 448 -20.47 -8.88 -30.64
C PRO A 448 -21.86 -8.44 -31.08
N ASP A 449 -22.92 -9.19 -30.75
CA ASP A 449 -24.28 -8.90 -31.20
C ASP A 449 -25.11 -8.06 -30.22
N ASP A 450 -24.68 -7.94 -28.95
CA ASP A 450 -25.43 -7.21 -27.93
C ASP A 450 -25.73 -5.75 -28.32
N GLN A 451 -26.94 -5.31 -27.98
CA GLN A 451 -27.46 -3.98 -28.31
C GLN A 451 -27.21 -2.97 -27.19
N GLU A 452 -27.09 -3.41 -25.93
CA GLU A 452 -26.89 -2.53 -24.78
C GLU A 452 -25.46 -1.99 -24.74
N ALA A 453 -24.46 -2.85 -24.90
CA ALA A 453 -23.05 -2.50 -25.05
C ALA A 453 -22.79 -1.61 -26.29
N LYS A 454 -23.48 -1.86 -27.43
CA LYS A 454 -23.44 -0.97 -28.61
C LYS A 454 -23.97 0.42 -28.31
N GLN A 455 -25.10 0.51 -27.61
CA GLN A 455 -25.68 1.78 -27.18
C GLN A 455 -24.74 2.49 -26.20
N LYS A 456 -24.25 1.79 -25.16
CA LYS A 456 -23.33 2.35 -24.16
C LYS A 456 -22.01 2.81 -24.77
N LYS A 457 -21.46 2.11 -25.77
CA LYS A 457 -20.29 2.57 -26.55
C LYS A 457 -20.57 3.88 -27.28
N ALA A 458 -21.73 3.99 -27.95
CA ALA A 458 -22.14 5.20 -28.66
C ALA A 458 -22.42 6.38 -27.71
N GLU A 459 -23.05 6.11 -26.55
CA GLU A 459 -23.28 7.09 -25.49
C GLU A 459 -21.96 7.60 -24.88
N ALA A 460 -21.05 6.70 -24.52
CA ALA A 460 -19.71 7.05 -24.02
C ALA A 460 -18.95 7.91 -25.03
N THR A 461 -18.96 7.53 -26.32
CA THR A 461 -18.34 8.30 -27.41
C THR A 461 -18.94 9.71 -27.51
N ARG A 462 -20.27 9.83 -27.47
CA ARG A 462 -20.97 11.12 -27.56
C ARG A 462 -20.66 11.99 -26.34
N LEU A 463 -20.82 11.47 -25.13
CA LEU A 463 -20.59 12.19 -23.88
C LEU A 463 -19.11 12.58 -23.69
N MET A 464 -18.17 11.76 -24.14
CA MET A 464 -16.75 12.13 -24.21
C MET A 464 -16.54 13.33 -25.16
N SER A 465 -17.16 13.33 -26.34
CA SER A 465 -17.06 14.45 -27.29
C SER A 465 -17.70 15.73 -26.74
N GLU A 466 -18.87 15.63 -26.10
CA GLU A 466 -19.56 16.75 -25.44
C GLU A 466 -18.72 17.32 -24.29
N LYS A 467 -18.13 16.46 -23.46
CA LYS A 467 -17.24 16.84 -22.34
C LYS A 467 -16.00 17.55 -22.86
N LYS A 468 -15.32 16.99 -23.87
CA LYS A 468 -14.14 17.60 -24.50
C LYS A 468 -14.45 18.97 -25.11
N VAL A 469 -15.58 19.12 -25.81
CA VAL A 469 -16.01 20.42 -26.37
C VAL A 469 -16.28 21.43 -25.26
N LYS A 470 -16.92 21.04 -24.14
CA LYS A 470 -17.12 21.91 -22.97
C LYS A 470 -15.80 22.32 -22.31
N GLU A 471 -14.85 21.40 -22.18
CA GLU A 471 -13.50 21.67 -21.63
C GLU A 471 -12.69 22.62 -22.54
N GLU A 472 -12.74 22.44 -23.87
CA GLU A 472 -12.09 23.33 -24.84
C GLU A 472 -12.73 24.72 -24.88
N GLN A 473 -14.07 24.81 -24.82
CA GLN A 473 -14.80 26.08 -24.69
C GLN A 473 -14.47 26.80 -23.39
N TYR A 474 -14.55 26.11 -22.25
CA TYR A 474 -14.13 26.61 -20.95
C TYR A 474 -12.70 27.15 -20.99
N LYS A 475 -11.76 26.38 -21.54
CA LYS A 475 -10.34 26.78 -21.65
C LYS A 475 -10.16 28.05 -22.47
N SER A 476 -10.93 28.22 -23.55
CA SER A 476 -10.90 29.45 -24.36
C SER A 476 -11.51 30.66 -23.63
N ILE A 477 -12.53 30.45 -22.80
CA ILE A 477 -13.21 31.53 -22.07
C ILE A 477 -12.42 31.95 -20.83
N ILE A 478 -11.89 31.02 -20.04
CA ILE A 478 -11.08 31.36 -18.85
C ILE A 478 -9.80 32.12 -19.22
N GLN A 479 -9.19 31.80 -20.38
CA GLN A 479 -8.07 32.58 -20.92
C GLN A 479 -8.46 34.01 -21.32
N ARG A 480 -9.70 34.26 -21.76
CA ARG A 480 -10.22 35.61 -22.00
C ARG A 480 -10.53 36.35 -20.70
N ALA A 481 -11.11 35.66 -19.72
CA ALA A 481 -11.40 36.20 -18.40
C ALA A 481 -10.10 36.65 -17.70
N GLN A 482 -9.07 35.80 -17.71
CA GLN A 482 -7.75 36.14 -17.17
C GLN A 482 -7.13 37.33 -17.93
N LYS A 483 -7.13 37.32 -19.26
CA LYS A 483 -6.58 38.43 -20.06
C LYS A 483 -7.31 39.76 -19.79
N SER A 484 -8.63 39.72 -19.65
CA SER A 484 -9.44 40.91 -19.33
C SER A 484 -9.17 41.41 -17.90
N PHE A 485 -8.92 40.50 -16.97
CA PHE A 485 -8.53 40.82 -15.59
C PHE A 485 -7.13 41.46 -15.54
N GLU A 486 -6.15 40.91 -16.27
CA GLU A 486 -4.81 41.48 -16.42
C GLU A 486 -4.83 42.85 -17.14
N ALA A 487 -5.77 43.05 -18.06
CA ALA A 487 -6.03 44.33 -18.73
C ALA A 487 -6.88 45.33 -17.91
N MET A 488 -7.19 45.02 -16.63
CA MET A 488 -8.04 45.82 -15.74
C MET A 488 -9.47 46.08 -16.23
N GLN A 489 -9.95 45.28 -17.21
CA GLN A 489 -11.30 45.36 -17.76
C GLN A 489 -12.28 44.59 -16.86
N TRP A 490 -12.43 45.00 -15.60
CA TRP A 490 -13.12 44.22 -14.55
C TRP A 490 -14.52 43.73 -14.95
N GLN A 491 -15.29 44.55 -15.67
CA GLN A 491 -16.65 44.22 -16.09
C GLN A 491 -16.69 43.15 -17.20
N GLU A 492 -15.69 43.13 -18.09
CA GLU A 492 -15.51 42.07 -19.10
C GLU A 492 -14.93 40.80 -18.46
N ALA A 493 -13.97 40.94 -17.54
CA ALA A 493 -13.43 39.84 -16.76
C ALA A 493 -14.51 39.10 -15.97
N LEU A 494 -15.41 39.84 -15.30
CA LEU A 494 -16.58 39.31 -14.61
C LEU A 494 -17.47 38.52 -15.57
N SER A 495 -17.90 39.11 -16.68
CA SER A 495 -18.78 38.46 -17.66
C SER A 495 -18.15 37.20 -18.30
N GLN A 496 -16.85 37.22 -18.62
CA GLN A 496 -16.15 36.03 -19.12
C GLN A 496 -15.98 34.96 -18.02
N SER A 497 -15.75 35.35 -16.77
CA SER A 497 -15.68 34.40 -15.65
C SER A 497 -17.04 33.75 -15.33
N ASP A 498 -18.15 34.49 -15.45
CA ASP A 498 -19.51 33.95 -15.41
C ASP A 498 -19.75 32.97 -16.55
N ALA A 499 -19.34 33.29 -17.78
CA ALA A 499 -19.45 32.36 -18.90
C ALA A 499 -18.61 31.08 -18.67
N ALA A 500 -17.46 31.17 -18.00
CA ALA A 500 -16.66 30.01 -17.61
C ALA A 500 -17.33 29.18 -16.48
N LEU A 501 -17.92 29.83 -15.47
CA LEU A 501 -18.66 29.16 -14.39
C LEU A 501 -19.94 28.48 -14.90
N ASN A 502 -20.65 29.07 -15.85
CA ASN A 502 -21.82 28.45 -16.49
C ASN A 502 -21.47 27.18 -17.29
N LEU A 503 -20.21 27.03 -17.74
CA LEU A 503 -19.72 25.79 -18.37
C LEU A 503 -19.12 24.80 -17.35
N MET A 504 -18.42 25.29 -16.33
CA MET A 504 -17.84 24.48 -15.24
C MET A 504 -18.03 25.16 -13.88
N PRO A 505 -19.16 24.91 -13.18
CA PRO A 505 -19.50 25.58 -11.91
C PRO A 505 -18.47 25.39 -10.79
N ASN A 506 -17.76 24.25 -10.79
CA ASN A 506 -16.78 23.90 -9.75
C ASN A 506 -15.37 24.45 -10.03
N SER A 507 -15.22 25.38 -11.00
CA SER A 507 -13.89 25.92 -11.33
C SER A 507 -13.46 27.02 -10.38
N LYS A 508 -12.58 26.64 -9.43
CA LYS A 508 -11.92 27.56 -8.49
C LYS A 508 -11.23 28.75 -9.15
N GLU A 509 -10.72 28.60 -10.36
CA GLU A 509 -10.03 29.70 -11.06
C GLU A 509 -11.03 30.68 -11.71
N ALA A 510 -12.17 30.18 -12.21
CA ALA A 510 -13.24 31.04 -12.69
C ALA A 510 -13.91 31.78 -11.52
N GLU A 511 -14.15 31.08 -10.40
CA GLU A 511 -14.64 31.63 -9.14
C GLU A 511 -13.72 32.73 -8.59
N ARG A 512 -12.40 32.47 -8.55
CA ARG A 512 -11.37 33.44 -8.14
C ARG A 512 -11.38 34.70 -9.00
N ILE A 513 -11.49 34.58 -10.32
CA ILE A 513 -11.53 35.73 -11.23
C ILE A 513 -12.86 36.48 -11.10
N HIS A 514 -13.99 35.78 -10.97
CA HIS A 514 -15.30 36.40 -10.72
C HIS A 514 -15.27 37.25 -9.44
N GLN A 515 -14.90 36.64 -8.30
CA GLN A 515 -14.91 37.33 -7.02
C GLN A 515 -13.96 38.54 -7.02
N ALA A 516 -12.73 38.38 -7.49
CA ALA A 516 -11.76 39.48 -7.53
C ALA A 516 -12.19 40.62 -8.48
N ALA A 517 -12.84 40.31 -9.61
CA ALA A 517 -13.40 41.32 -10.51
C ALA A 517 -14.59 42.04 -9.88
N ARG A 518 -15.48 41.31 -9.19
CA ARG A 518 -16.63 41.85 -8.45
C ARG A 518 -16.19 42.83 -7.36
N GLU A 519 -15.25 42.42 -6.50
CA GLU A 519 -14.69 43.25 -5.43
C GLU A 519 -14.07 44.55 -5.95
N LYS A 520 -13.41 44.53 -7.13
CA LYS A 520 -12.87 45.74 -7.76
C LYS A 520 -13.94 46.66 -8.31
N ILE A 521 -15.01 46.14 -8.91
CA ILE A 521 -16.16 46.94 -9.38
C ILE A 521 -16.86 47.64 -8.21
N ASP A 522 -17.13 46.90 -7.12
CA ASP A 522 -17.78 47.46 -5.93
C ASP A 522 -16.89 48.50 -5.22
N SER A 523 -15.56 48.29 -5.21
CA SER A 523 -14.58 49.28 -4.72
C SER A 523 -14.58 50.58 -5.53
N LEU A 524 -14.57 50.48 -6.87
CA LEU A 524 -14.60 51.66 -7.76
C LEU A 524 -15.90 52.45 -7.62
N THR A 525 -17.04 51.75 -7.52
CA THR A 525 -18.36 52.36 -7.29
C THR A 525 -18.41 53.11 -5.95
N LEU A 526 -17.72 52.59 -4.93
CA LEU A 526 -17.63 53.24 -3.62
C LEU A 526 -16.70 54.47 -3.63
N ILE A 527 -15.60 54.43 -4.40
CA ILE A 527 -14.72 55.58 -4.64
C ILE A 527 -15.48 56.73 -5.33
N GLU A 528 -16.16 56.45 -6.44
CA GLU A 528 -16.96 57.45 -7.19
C GLU A 528 -18.00 58.15 -6.29
N LYS A 529 -18.67 57.35 -5.45
CA LYS A 529 -19.65 57.84 -4.47
C LYS A 529 -19.03 58.77 -3.41
N TYR A 530 -17.82 58.48 -2.93
CA TYR A 530 -17.13 59.35 -1.97
C TYR A 530 -16.56 60.62 -2.63
N LEU A 531 -16.00 60.52 -3.84
CA LEU A 531 -15.57 61.69 -4.63
C LEU A 531 -16.74 62.65 -4.90
N THR A 532 -17.88 62.12 -5.36
CA THR A 532 -19.11 62.90 -5.61
C THR A 532 -19.60 63.66 -4.36
N ARG A 533 -19.47 63.05 -3.17
CA ARG A 533 -19.84 63.69 -1.91
C ARG A 533 -18.83 64.74 -1.45
N ALA A 534 -17.54 64.49 -1.66
CA ALA A 534 -16.50 65.48 -1.43
C ALA A 534 -16.70 66.72 -2.31
N ASP A 535 -17.05 66.55 -3.58
CA ASP A 535 -17.38 67.65 -4.50
C ASP A 535 -18.64 68.42 -4.05
N MET A 536 -19.65 67.72 -3.51
CA MET A 536 -20.83 68.36 -2.91
C MET A 536 -20.48 69.18 -1.66
N PHE A 537 -19.58 68.71 -0.79
CA PHE A 537 -19.14 69.45 0.40
C PHE A 537 -18.20 70.62 0.04
N LEU A 538 -17.33 70.44 -0.96
CA LEU A 538 -16.50 71.50 -1.55
C LEU A 538 -17.37 72.65 -2.09
N ALA A 539 -18.42 72.34 -2.83
CA ALA A 539 -19.38 73.34 -3.35
C ALA A 539 -20.14 74.09 -2.24
N GLN A 540 -20.16 73.56 -1.01
CA GLN A 540 -20.78 74.16 0.17
C GLN A 540 -19.76 74.81 1.13
N GLN A 541 -18.46 74.83 0.77
CA GLN A 541 -17.34 75.30 1.61
C GLN A 541 -17.19 74.53 2.94
N TYR A 542 -17.73 73.31 3.03
CA TYR A 542 -17.57 72.41 4.17
C TYR A 542 -16.29 71.58 4.01
N TYR A 543 -15.15 72.27 4.10
CA TYR A 543 -13.81 71.74 3.81
C TYR A 543 -13.43 70.53 4.66
N LYS A 544 -13.85 70.48 5.93
CA LYS A 544 -13.55 69.36 6.84
C LYS A 544 -14.31 68.10 6.44
N GLU A 545 -15.59 68.24 6.15
CA GLU A 545 -16.50 67.18 5.70
C GLU A 545 -16.07 66.66 4.32
N ALA A 546 -15.59 67.55 3.43
CA ALA A 546 -14.96 67.17 2.17
C ALA A 546 -13.68 66.33 2.39
N LEU A 547 -12.75 66.77 3.25
CA LEU A 547 -11.54 66.02 3.58
C LEU A 547 -11.86 64.64 4.18
N ASP A 548 -12.89 64.52 5.02
CA ASP A 548 -13.27 63.25 5.63
C ASP A 548 -13.98 62.27 4.68
N GLU A 549 -14.65 62.72 3.59
CA GLU A 549 -15.03 61.81 2.49
C GLU A 549 -13.84 61.47 1.58
N LEU A 550 -12.91 62.41 1.32
CA LEU A 550 -11.70 62.14 0.51
C LEU A 550 -10.75 61.14 1.18
N ARG A 551 -10.62 61.17 2.51
CA ARG A 551 -9.90 60.16 3.30
C ARG A 551 -10.50 58.76 3.16
N LYS A 552 -11.82 58.64 2.92
CA LYS A 552 -12.48 57.35 2.67
C LYS A 552 -12.17 56.80 1.27
N VAL A 553 -11.85 57.67 0.30
CA VAL A 553 -11.26 57.25 -0.98
C VAL A 553 -9.84 56.72 -0.75
N GLN A 554 -8.98 57.46 -0.03
CA GLN A 554 -7.60 57.04 0.26
C GLN A 554 -7.52 55.71 1.03
N ALA A 555 -8.50 55.42 1.88
CA ALA A 555 -8.61 54.14 2.60
C ALA A 555 -8.92 52.93 1.70
N ILE A 556 -9.42 53.15 0.48
CA ILE A 556 -9.70 52.10 -0.54
C ILE A 556 -8.61 52.09 -1.62
N ASP A 557 -8.18 53.29 -2.05
CA ASP A 557 -7.15 53.54 -3.07
C ASP A 557 -6.27 54.71 -2.62
N ASN A 558 -5.16 54.41 -1.95
CA ASN A 558 -4.24 55.41 -1.41
C ASN A 558 -3.51 56.23 -2.50
N GLU A 559 -3.38 55.67 -3.71
CA GLU A 559 -2.76 56.35 -4.86
C GLU A 559 -3.79 57.08 -5.75
N ASN A 560 -5.03 57.25 -5.27
CA ASN A 560 -6.08 57.92 -6.02
C ASN A 560 -5.76 59.40 -6.30
N LYS A 561 -5.26 59.68 -7.51
CA LYS A 561 -4.83 61.02 -7.93
C LYS A 561 -5.96 62.06 -7.90
N GLU A 562 -7.20 61.64 -8.09
CA GLU A 562 -8.39 62.49 -8.00
C GLU A 562 -8.69 62.93 -6.56
N ALA A 563 -8.50 62.05 -5.58
CA ALA A 563 -8.62 62.40 -4.17
C ALA A 563 -7.44 63.26 -3.70
N GLN A 564 -6.20 62.86 -4.05
CA GLN A 564 -4.99 63.61 -3.68
C GLN A 564 -5.02 65.06 -4.21
N GLY A 565 -5.40 65.27 -5.47
CA GLY A 565 -5.51 66.61 -6.06
C GLY A 565 -6.59 67.49 -5.41
N ARG A 566 -7.71 66.89 -4.96
CA ARG A 566 -8.76 67.61 -4.21
C ARG A 566 -8.30 67.99 -2.81
N ILE A 567 -7.64 67.09 -2.09
CA ILE A 567 -7.08 67.35 -0.75
C ILE A 567 -6.10 68.53 -0.81
N GLN A 568 -5.14 68.48 -1.74
CA GLN A 568 -4.14 69.55 -1.92
C GLN A 568 -4.78 70.92 -2.22
N LYS A 569 -5.90 70.96 -2.97
CA LYS A 569 -6.64 72.20 -3.24
C LYS A 569 -7.32 72.76 -1.99
N ILE A 570 -7.89 71.90 -1.14
CA ILE A 570 -8.49 72.31 0.14
C ILE A 570 -7.42 72.89 1.07
N GLU A 571 -6.27 72.21 1.18
CA GLU A 571 -5.15 72.65 2.02
C GLU A 571 -4.62 74.02 1.59
N GLN A 572 -4.49 74.28 0.28
CA GLN A 572 -4.12 75.60 -0.25
C GLN A 572 -5.16 76.70 0.04
N GLU A 573 -6.46 76.38 -0.05
CA GLU A 573 -7.54 77.33 0.24
C GLU A 573 -7.63 77.67 1.74
N GLN A 574 -7.26 76.73 2.62
CA GLN A 574 -7.15 76.97 4.07
C GLN A 574 -5.89 77.77 4.43
N GLU A 575 -4.71 77.41 3.89
CA GLU A 575 -3.46 78.13 4.16
C GLU A 575 -3.54 79.62 3.77
N ALA A 576 -4.14 79.92 2.61
CA ALA A 576 -4.35 81.30 2.16
C ALA A 576 -5.26 82.12 3.09
N HIS A 577 -6.22 81.47 3.77
CA HIS A 577 -7.09 82.11 4.76
C HIS A 577 -6.34 82.40 6.07
N GLU A 578 -5.57 81.44 6.59
CA GLU A 578 -4.76 81.62 7.81
C GLU A 578 -3.68 82.70 7.63
N GLN A 579 -3.05 82.77 6.45
CA GLN A 579 -2.10 83.84 6.12
C GLN A 579 -2.75 85.23 6.17
N ARG A 580 -3.97 85.40 5.60
CA ARG A 580 -4.71 86.68 5.65
C ARG A 580 -5.05 87.09 7.09
N VAL A 581 -5.51 86.16 7.93
CA VAL A 581 -5.79 86.43 9.35
C VAL A 581 -4.51 86.88 10.07
N THR A 582 -3.38 86.21 9.81
CA THR A 582 -2.09 86.53 10.43
C THR A 582 -1.60 87.93 10.06
N ASP A 583 -1.69 88.33 8.78
CA ASP A 583 -1.28 89.68 8.35
C ASP A 583 -2.22 90.78 8.88
N LEU A 584 -3.51 90.51 9.06
CA LEU A 584 -4.44 91.44 9.72
C LEU A 584 -4.12 91.63 11.20
N ILE A 585 -3.80 90.55 11.93
CA ILE A 585 -3.37 90.62 13.34
C ILE A 585 -2.10 91.47 13.49
N LYS A 586 -1.12 91.26 12.60
CA LYS A 586 0.15 92.00 12.59
C LYS A 586 -0.04 93.50 12.32
N GLN A 587 -0.90 93.86 11.36
CA GLN A 587 -1.24 95.26 11.09
C GLN A 587 -1.95 95.91 12.29
N TYR A 588 -2.88 95.19 12.93
CA TYR A 588 -3.57 95.67 14.14
C TYR A 588 -2.58 95.94 15.29
N GLN A 589 -1.61 95.05 15.52
CA GLN A 589 -0.57 95.23 16.55
C GLN A 589 0.24 96.52 16.31
N MET A 590 0.68 96.77 15.08
CA MET A 590 1.41 97.99 14.71
C MET A 590 0.58 99.27 14.93
N ALA A 591 -0.73 99.23 14.66
CA ALA A 591 -1.63 100.37 14.90
C ALA A 591 -1.84 100.65 16.40
N GLU A 592 -1.95 99.61 17.24
CA GLU A 592 -2.06 99.81 18.69
C GLU A 592 -0.76 100.33 19.31
N GLU A 593 0.42 99.83 18.90
CA GLU A 593 1.71 100.35 19.36
C GLU A 593 1.91 101.82 18.99
N ALA A 594 1.45 102.23 17.79
CA ALA A 594 1.45 103.63 17.35
C ALA A 594 0.42 104.52 18.08
N LYS A 595 -0.48 103.94 18.89
CA LYS A 595 -1.68 104.58 19.46
C LYS A 595 -2.65 105.17 18.41
N ASP A 596 -2.64 104.62 17.19
CA ASP A 596 -3.65 104.93 16.19
C ASP A 596 -4.90 104.09 16.47
N PHE A 597 -5.73 104.61 17.38
CA PHE A 597 -6.95 103.93 17.82
C PHE A 597 -7.97 103.72 16.70
N ASP A 598 -8.02 104.60 15.69
CA ASP A 598 -9.01 104.50 14.61
C ASP A 598 -8.62 103.40 13.60
N THR A 599 -7.35 103.35 13.20
CA THR A 599 -6.81 102.26 12.37
C THR A 599 -6.87 100.92 13.12
N ALA A 600 -6.52 100.89 14.41
CA ALA A 600 -6.59 99.68 15.24
C ALA A 600 -8.03 99.15 15.38
N ILE A 601 -9.03 100.02 15.58
CA ILE A 601 -10.44 99.63 15.62
C ILE A 601 -10.90 99.10 14.25
N SER A 602 -10.51 99.74 13.14
CA SER A 602 -10.87 99.28 11.79
C SER A 602 -10.33 97.87 11.51
N LEU A 603 -9.07 97.61 11.85
CA LEU A 603 -8.44 96.30 11.65
C LEU A 603 -9.02 95.21 12.57
N CYS A 604 -9.36 95.55 13.82
CA CYS A 604 -10.11 94.61 14.67
C CYS A 604 -11.52 94.30 14.12
N ASN A 605 -12.18 95.21 13.40
CA ASN A 605 -13.46 94.91 12.75
C ASN A 605 -13.29 93.96 11.55
N GLU A 606 -12.27 94.14 10.70
CA GLU A 606 -12.01 93.15 9.62
C GLU A 606 -11.63 91.77 10.18
N LEU A 607 -10.99 91.72 11.36
CA LEU A 607 -10.75 90.47 12.10
C LEU A 607 -12.02 89.86 12.70
N ILE A 608 -13.06 90.64 13.07
CA ILE A 608 -14.37 90.11 13.51
C ILE A 608 -15.07 89.34 12.38
N ASP A 609 -14.94 89.81 11.13
CA ASP A 609 -15.56 89.20 9.96
C ASP A 609 -14.70 88.08 9.34
N THR A 610 -13.37 88.18 9.42
CA THR A 610 -12.44 87.20 8.82
C THR A 610 -12.09 86.06 9.79
N ASP A 611 -11.73 86.37 11.04
CA ASP A 611 -11.39 85.39 12.08
C ASP A 611 -12.63 85.10 12.93
N THR A 612 -13.55 84.32 12.33
CA THR A 612 -14.82 83.92 12.97
C THR A 612 -14.62 83.07 14.22
N VAL A 613 -13.47 82.39 14.36
CA VAL A 613 -13.13 81.55 15.52
C VAL A 613 -12.83 82.41 16.75
N TYR A 614 -12.07 83.49 16.59
CA TYR A 614 -11.78 84.44 17.67
C TYR A 614 -12.61 85.72 17.61
N GLN A 615 -13.69 85.76 16.82
CA GLN A 615 -14.60 86.90 16.65
C GLN A 615 -14.86 87.66 17.97
N ARG A 616 -15.28 86.94 19.02
CA ARG A 616 -15.56 87.51 20.34
C ARG A 616 -14.37 88.24 20.98
N LYS A 617 -13.16 87.69 20.85
CA LYS A 617 -11.91 88.30 21.36
C LYS A 617 -11.63 89.63 20.64
N TRP A 618 -11.90 89.69 19.33
CA TRP A 618 -11.77 90.92 18.54
C TRP A 618 -12.85 91.94 18.90
N THR A 619 -14.11 91.52 19.11
CA THR A 619 -15.18 92.40 19.62
C THR A 619 -14.85 92.99 20.99
N GLU A 620 -14.39 92.16 21.94
CA GLU A 620 -13.94 92.62 23.26
C GLU A 620 -12.71 93.55 23.18
N ARG A 621 -11.92 93.49 22.10
CA ARG A 621 -10.76 94.38 21.87
C ARG A 621 -11.17 95.74 21.32
N VAL A 622 -12.13 95.80 20.40
CA VAL A 622 -12.70 97.05 19.87
C VAL A 622 -13.23 97.95 20.98
N GLU A 623 -13.99 97.40 21.93
CA GLU A 623 -14.54 98.19 23.05
C GLU A 623 -13.44 98.72 24.01
N ARG A 624 -12.37 97.95 24.23
CA ARG A 624 -11.20 98.43 24.99
C ARG A 624 -10.47 99.57 24.29
N LEU A 625 -10.32 99.51 22.97
CA LEU A 625 -9.68 100.57 22.19
C LEU A 625 -10.52 101.86 22.18
N LYS A 626 -11.85 101.76 22.08
CA LYS A 626 -12.78 102.90 22.21
C LYS A 626 -12.66 103.59 23.58
N ALA A 627 -12.60 102.80 24.66
CA ALA A 627 -12.42 103.33 26.01
C ALA A 627 -11.05 104.02 26.18
N ALA A 628 -9.97 103.37 25.72
CA ALA A 628 -8.62 103.93 25.79
C ALA A 628 -8.47 105.25 25.01
N LYS A 629 -9.08 105.36 23.82
CA LYS A 629 -9.12 106.61 23.06
C LYS A 629 -9.79 107.74 23.85
N LEU A 630 -10.98 107.47 24.40
CA LEU A 630 -11.76 108.44 25.15
C LEU A 630 -11.05 108.95 26.42
N ASP A 631 -10.21 108.13 27.06
CA ASP A 631 -9.42 108.57 28.21
C ASP A 631 -8.15 109.33 27.78
N PHE A 632 -7.49 108.91 26.69
CA PHE A 632 -6.35 109.64 26.10
C PHE A 632 -6.73 111.07 25.67
N ASP A 633 -7.90 111.25 25.03
CA ASP A 633 -8.41 112.56 24.61
C ASP A 633 -8.59 113.51 25.81
N LYS A 634 -9.06 113.00 26.97
CA LYS A 634 -9.22 113.78 28.21
C LYS A 634 -7.88 114.17 28.83
N GLU A 635 -6.87 113.30 28.75
CA GLU A 635 -5.53 113.59 29.27
C GLU A 635 -4.83 114.69 28.45
N GLU A 636 -4.97 114.67 27.12
CA GLU A 636 -4.44 115.72 26.26
C GLU A 636 -5.16 117.06 26.50
N GLU A 637 -6.50 117.09 26.63
CA GLU A 637 -7.23 118.33 26.95
C GLU A 637 -6.76 118.95 28.28
N ARG A 638 -6.58 118.12 29.32
CA ARG A 638 -6.06 118.55 30.63
C ARG A 638 -4.63 119.08 30.54
N TRP A 639 -3.75 118.40 29.81
CA TRP A 639 -2.38 118.82 29.58
C TRP A 639 -2.31 120.18 28.87
N GLN A 640 -3.09 120.37 27.81
CA GLN A 640 -3.18 121.65 27.08
C GLN A 640 -3.73 122.78 27.96
N LYS A 641 -4.67 122.49 28.86
CA LYS A 641 -5.19 123.46 29.83
C LYS A 641 -4.11 123.88 30.84
N LEU A 642 -3.43 122.91 31.46
CA LEU A 642 -2.35 123.16 32.42
C LEU A 642 -1.22 124.01 31.80
N LYS A 643 -0.79 123.67 30.57
CA LYS A 643 0.25 124.41 29.85
C LYS A 643 -0.09 125.90 29.70
N ARG A 644 -1.31 126.24 29.28
CA ARG A 644 -1.81 127.62 29.20
C ARG A 644 -1.82 128.35 30.54
N GLN A 645 -2.10 127.65 31.64
CA GLN A 645 -2.07 128.24 32.99
C GLN A 645 -0.64 128.55 33.46
N ILE A 646 0.33 127.69 33.10
CA ILE A 646 1.75 127.89 33.39
C ILE A 646 2.32 129.05 32.56
N ASP A 647 2.01 129.09 31.25
CA ASP A 647 2.46 130.16 30.35
C ASP A 647 1.94 131.54 30.81
N SER A 648 0.73 131.62 31.36
CA SER A 648 0.19 132.85 31.99
C SER A 648 0.94 133.21 33.27
N ALA A 649 1.14 132.25 34.20
CA ALA A 649 1.82 132.52 35.46
C ALA A 649 3.29 132.96 35.27
N LEU A 650 3.96 132.46 34.21
CA LEU A 650 5.29 132.90 33.80
C LEU A 650 5.32 134.34 33.28
N PHE A 651 4.23 134.83 32.68
CA PHE A 651 4.10 136.21 32.20
C PHE A 651 3.79 137.18 33.34
N ASP A 652 2.96 136.77 34.31
CA ASP A 652 2.57 137.59 35.47
C ASP A 652 3.67 137.68 36.57
N GLU A 653 4.84 137.06 36.35
CA GLU A 653 5.91 136.83 37.35
C GLU A 653 5.42 136.19 38.67
N ASP A 654 4.36 135.37 38.62
CA ASP A 654 3.79 134.67 39.78
C ASP A 654 4.48 133.31 40.00
N TRP A 655 5.67 133.36 40.60
CA TRP A 655 6.55 132.19 40.79
C TRP A 655 5.87 131.05 41.57
N ASP A 656 4.98 131.36 42.51
CA ASP A 656 4.24 130.36 43.30
C ASP A 656 3.26 129.55 42.44
N LYS A 657 2.51 130.23 41.55
CA LYS A 657 1.65 129.57 40.56
C LYS A 657 2.44 128.81 39.49
N VAL A 658 3.60 129.33 39.05
CA VAL A 658 4.47 128.63 38.08
C VAL A 658 4.95 127.30 38.63
N VAL A 659 5.42 127.27 39.89
CA VAL A 659 5.85 126.04 40.57
C VAL A 659 4.67 125.08 40.74
N THR A 660 3.54 125.58 41.23
CA THR A 660 2.35 124.76 41.51
C THR A 660 1.80 124.07 40.26
N TYR A 661 1.41 124.83 39.23
CA TYR A 661 0.86 124.25 38.01
C TYR A 661 1.91 123.47 37.21
N GLY A 662 3.19 123.89 37.28
CA GLY A 662 4.29 123.20 36.61
C GLY A 662 4.53 121.80 37.16
N HIS A 663 4.48 121.61 38.49
CA HIS A 663 4.55 120.27 39.10
C HIS A 663 3.31 119.42 38.81
N GLU A 664 2.11 120.00 38.79
CA GLU A 664 0.89 119.27 38.38
C GLU A 664 0.99 118.75 36.94
N ALA A 665 1.48 119.58 36.02
CA ALA A 665 1.71 119.20 34.64
C ALA A 665 2.82 118.13 34.50
N LEU A 666 3.98 118.32 35.14
CA LEU A 666 5.10 117.37 35.04
C LEU A 666 4.76 115.98 35.59
N ARG A 667 3.79 115.86 36.50
CA ARG A 667 3.22 114.57 36.95
C ARG A 667 2.36 113.87 35.90
N MET A 668 1.78 114.59 34.95
CA MET A 668 1.03 114.02 33.82
C MET A 668 1.95 113.66 32.65
N ARG A 669 2.94 114.50 32.35
CA ARG A 669 3.87 114.32 31.23
C ARG A 669 5.16 115.11 31.47
N GLU A 670 6.31 114.45 31.37
CA GLU A 670 7.60 115.14 31.44
C GLU A 670 7.81 116.04 30.21
N ASP A 671 8.09 117.33 30.45
CA ASP A 671 8.50 118.32 29.45
C ASP A 671 9.75 119.01 30.00
N GLU A 672 10.90 118.78 29.35
CA GLU A 672 12.21 119.27 29.81
C GLU A 672 12.35 120.80 29.75
N ASN A 673 11.53 121.52 28.97
CA ASN A 673 11.51 122.97 29.00
C ASN A 673 10.66 123.48 30.18
N LEU A 674 9.52 122.84 30.42
CA LEU A 674 8.70 123.10 31.59
C LEU A 674 9.48 122.87 32.91
N ARG A 675 10.23 121.76 33.00
CA ARG A 675 11.09 121.44 34.15
C ARG A 675 12.09 122.56 34.49
N LYS A 676 12.71 123.16 33.47
CA LYS A 676 13.65 124.29 33.64
C LYS A 676 12.95 125.56 34.10
N ASN A 677 11.72 125.81 33.62
CA ASN A 677 10.91 126.95 34.06
C ASN A 677 10.48 126.81 35.53
N VAL A 678 10.10 125.61 35.98
CA VAL A 678 9.77 125.32 37.38
C VAL A 678 10.98 125.54 38.30
N ALA A 679 12.13 124.93 38.01
CA ALA A 679 13.33 125.07 38.83
C ALA A 679 13.79 126.54 38.99
N ARG A 680 13.67 127.34 37.92
CA ARG A 680 13.97 128.78 37.95
C ARG A 680 12.98 129.59 38.80
N ALA A 681 11.72 129.13 38.90
CA ALA A 681 10.72 129.74 39.77
C ALA A 681 10.97 129.37 41.25
N GLU A 682 11.35 128.13 41.54
CA GLU A 682 11.73 127.67 42.89
C GLU A 682 12.92 128.46 43.46
N GLU A 683 13.97 128.69 42.66
CA GLU A 683 15.15 129.50 43.04
C GLU A 683 14.78 130.96 43.40
N LYS A 684 13.91 131.59 42.60
CA LYS A 684 13.37 132.93 42.89
C LYS A 684 12.51 132.94 44.16
N LEU A 685 11.71 131.90 44.39
CA LEU A 685 10.83 131.82 45.56
C LEU A 685 11.63 131.60 46.87
N ALA A 686 12.67 130.76 46.83
CA ALA A 686 13.51 130.46 47.99
C ALA A 686 14.31 131.67 48.48
N THR A 687 14.89 132.46 47.56
CA THR A 687 15.66 133.67 47.90
C THR A 687 14.79 134.73 48.58
N LEU A 688 13.58 134.97 48.06
CA LEU A 688 12.58 135.87 48.68
C LEU A 688 12.15 135.41 50.09
N GLN A 689 12.02 134.10 50.32
CA GLN A 689 11.64 133.57 51.63
C GLN A 689 12.78 133.66 52.67
N ALA A 690 14.03 133.42 52.26
CA ALA A 690 15.19 133.47 53.15
C ALA A 690 15.43 134.88 53.71
N GLU A 691 15.36 135.92 52.85
CA GLU A 691 15.55 137.32 53.27
C GLU A 691 14.45 137.80 54.25
N LYS A 692 13.25 137.19 54.17
CA LYS A 692 12.18 137.43 55.15
C LYS A 692 12.49 136.78 56.50
N ARG A 693 12.78 135.48 56.52
CA ARG A 693 13.03 134.71 57.77
C ARG A 693 14.17 135.31 58.60
N TYR A 694 15.24 135.78 57.95
CA TYR A 694 16.34 136.46 58.64
C TYR A 694 15.86 137.69 59.45
N LYS A 695 15.00 138.52 58.85
CA LYS A 695 14.50 139.76 59.48
C LYS A 695 13.58 139.45 60.66
N ASP A 696 12.74 138.43 60.52
CA ASP A 696 11.80 137.99 61.56
C ASP A 696 12.57 137.47 62.81
N ALA A 697 13.55 136.57 62.64
CA ALA A 697 14.30 136.00 63.75
C ALA A 697 15.30 136.97 64.43
N VAL A 698 15.80 137.98 63.70
CA VAL A 698 16.60 139.08 64.28
C VAL A 698 15.76 140.06 65.12
N HIS A 699 14.43 139.98 65.07
CA HIS A 699 13.57 140.59 66.08
C HIS A 699 13.51 139.73 67.35
N GLU A 700 13.19 138.45 67.23
CA GLU A 700 12.99 137.50 68.33
C GLU A 700 14.16 137.44 69.34
N VAL A 701 15.41 137.47 68.84
CA VAL A 701 16.62 137.56 69.70
C VAL A 701 16.59 138.78 70.64
N LYS A 702 16.11 139.93 70.16
CA LYS A 702 16.14 141.18 70.94
C LYS A 702 15.14 141.16 72.08
N ASP A 703 14.03 140.45 71.91
CA ASP A 703 12.98 140.34 72.91
C ASP A 703 13.45 139.47 74.09
N PHE A 704 14.10 138.32 73.84
CA PHE A 704 14.71 137.51 74.91
C PHE A 704 15.78 138.26 75.74
N ILE A 705 16.54 139.18 75.12
CA ILE A 705 17.50 140.05 75.81
C ILE A 705 16.80 141.03 76.78
N VAL A 706 15.55 141.43 76.50
CA VAL A 706 14.77 142.31 77.39
C VAL A 706 14.17 141.53 78.56
N ASP A 707 13.66 140.33 78.31
CA ASP A 707 13.01 139.48 79.32
C ASP A 707 14.00 138.80 80.30
N LYS A 708 15.31 138.89 80.03
CA LYS A 708 16.42 138.32 80.82
C LYS A 708 16.54 136.79 80.73
N ASN A 709 15.95 136.19 79.71
CA ASN A 709 16.13 134.78 79.36
C ASN A 709 17.42 134.64 78.52
N TRP A 710 18.55 134.68 79.24
CA TRP A 710 19.88 134.80 78.66
C TRP A 710 20.33 133.58 77.87
N ASP A 711 19.85 132.40 78.22
CA ASP A 711 20.28 131.16 77.58
C ASP A 711 19.52 130.95 76.26
N GLU A 712 18.20 131.19 76.24
CA GLU A 712 17.42 131.23 75.00
C GLU A 712 17.93 132.30 74.01
N ALA A 713 18.33 133.47 74.52
CA ALA A 713 18.93 134.53 73.71
C ALA A 713 20.29 134.11 73.09
N LYS A 714 21.14 133.37 73.81
CA LYS A 714 22.42 132.84 73.30
C LYS A 714 22.22 131.73 72.28
N ASP A 715 21.28 130.83 72.53
CA ASP A 715 21.02 129.67 71.68
C ASP A 715 20.48 130.13 70.32
N LEU A 716 19.47 131.01 70.29
CA LEU A 716 18.92 131.55 69.05
C LEU A 716 19.95 132.38 68.27
N LEU A 717 20.86 133.10 68.94
CA LEU A 717 22.00 133.77 68.29
C LEU A 717 23.03 132.80 67.70
N THR A 718 23.29 131.68 68.38
CA THR A 718 24.20 130.64 67.91
C THR A 718 23.64 129.96 66.67
N GLU A 719 22.33 129.70 66.66
CA GLU A 719 21.56 129.20 65.53
C GLU A 719 21.61 130.17 64.34
N LEU A 720 21.27 131.45 64.54
CA LEU A 720 21.29 132.45 63.47
C LEU A 720 22.68 132.70 62.88
N GLN A 721 23.75 132.63 63.68
CA GLN A 721 25.12 132.77 63.17
C GLN A 721 25.60 131.54 62.39
N ARG A 722 24.96 130.38 62.58
CA ARG A 722 25.17 129.17 61.77
C ARG A 722 24.43 129.25 60.43
N GLU A 723 23.22 129.81 60.42
CA GLU A 723 22.33 129.80 59.26
C GLU A 723 22.50 131.01 58.33
N TYR A 724 22.85 132.18 58.87
CA TYR A 724 23.06 133.42 58.11
C TYR A 724 24.49 133.95 58.28
N PRO A 725 25.52 133.24 57.78
CA PRO A 725 26.93 133.60 57.98
C PRO A 725 27.31 134.97 57.37
N GLU A 726 26.58 135.43 56.36
CA GLU A 726 26.71 136.77 55.79
C GLU A 726 26.45 137.89 56.83
N HIS A 727 25.56 137.63 57.80
CA HIS A 727 25.14 138.58 58.84
C HIS A 727 25.93 138.45 60.16
N ARG A 728 27.06 137.73 60.15
CA ARG A 728 27.90 137.44 61.32
C ARG A 728 28.37 138.67 62.11
N ASN A 729 28.46 139.85 61.49
CA ASN A 729 28.85 141.08 62.18
C ASN A 729 27.72 141.62 63.07
N ASP A 730 26.47 141.56 62.59
CA ASP A 730 25.28 142.01 63.30
C ASP A 730 25.04 141.14 64.55
N LEU A 731 25.19 139.81 64.37
CA LEU A 731 24.96 138.81 65.41
C LEU A 731 26.03 138.83 66.52
N LYS A 732 27.30 139.10 66.17
CA LYS A 732 28.39 139.29 67.16
C LYS A 732 28.11 140.42 68.16
N LEU A 733 27.39 141.47 67.74
CA LEU A 733 27.09 142.61 68.60
C LEU A 733 26.11 142.22 69.72
N LEU A 734 25.08 141.43 69.35
CA LEU A 734 24.04 140.93 70.25
C LEU A 734 24.61 139.93 71.28
N PHE A 735 25.51 139.02 70.87
CA PHE A 735 26.21 138.11 71.79
C PHE A 735 26.89 138.83 72.95
N LYS A 736 27.55 139.95 72.67
CA LYS A 736 28.26 140.72 73.70
C LYS A 736 27.29 141.29 74.75
N GLN A 737 26.11 141.73 74.33
CA GLN A 737 25.11 142.33 75.24
C GLN A 737 24.62 141.35 76.31
N ILE A 738 24.57 140.04 76.01
CA ILE A 738 24.12 139.02 76.96
C ILE A 738 25.19 138.73 78.02
N PHE A 739 26.45 138.56 77.62
CA PHE A 739 27.55 138.23 78.54
C PHE A 739 27.77 139.30 79.63
N ASP A 740 27.71 140.58 79.23
CA ASP A 740 27.88 141.71 80.14
C ASP A 740 26.72 141.82 81.18
N ALA A 741 25.55 141.19 80.93
CA ALA A 741 24.38 141.24 81.80
C ALA A 741 24.31 140.12 82.86
N GLU A 742 24.90 138.95 82.58
CA GLU A 742 24.79 137.75 83.40
C GLU A 742 25.62 137.81 84.70
N THR A 743 26.83 138.37 84.62
CA THR A 743 27.84 138.31 85.69
C THR A 743 27.51 139.10 86.97
N ALA A 744 26.45 139.92 86.96
CA ALA A 744 26.10 140.82 88.07
C ALA A 744 25.22 140.20 89.17
N PHE A 745 24.68 138.98 89.00
CA PHE A 745 23.50 138.54 89.77
C PHE A 745 23.75 137.64 90.99
N GLN A 746 24.77 136.78 91.00
CA GLN A 746 24.85 135.65 91.97
C GLN A 746 25.59 135.92 93.30
N SER A 747 26.17 137.10 93.53
CA SER A 747 27.17 137.32 94.57
C SER A 747 26.62 137.62 96.00
N GLN A 748 25.74 136.78 96.56
CA GLN A 748 25.03 137.11 97.82
C GLN A 748 24.69 135.91 98.75
N THR A 749 25.71 135.17 99.26
CA THR A 749 25.53 133.88 99.99
C THR A 749 26.40 133.68 101.27
N VAL A 750 25.83 133.16 102.38
CA VAL A 750 26.49 132.66 103.64
C VAL A 750 25.41 132.17 104.65
N SER A 751 25.57 131.40 105.75
CA SER A 751 26.29 130.15 106.18
C SER A 751 25.91 129.88 107.67
N GLU A 752 25.82 128.69 108.29
CA GLU A 752 26.14 127.27 107.99
C GLU A 752 24.94 126.35 108.43
N SER A 753 24.85 125.27 109.25
CA SER A 753 25.65 124.29 110.08
C SER A 753 24.68 123.09 110.41
N ARG A 754 24.92 121.94 111.09
CA ARG A 754 25.96 120.91 111.44
C ARG A 754 25.19 119.79 112.25
N THR A 755 25.51 118.49 112.44
CA THR A 755 26.51 117.52 111.93
C THR A 755 26.20 116.06 112.40
N GLN A 756 26.38 115.04 111.53
CA GLN A 756 26.78 113.62 111.83
C GLN A 756 25.76 112.66 112.52
N PRO A 757 25.80 111.30 112.35
CA PRO A 757 26.93 110.42 111.95
C PRO A 757 26.76 109.61 110.61
N VAL A 758 27.25 108.34 110.52
CA VAL A 758 28.09 107.85 109.39
C VAL A 758 28.03 106.32 109.08
N ARG A 759 28.49 105.92 107.86
CA ARG A 759 28.76 104.55 107.28
C ARG A 759 27.51 103.75 106.80
N THR A 760 27.55 102.82 105.81
CA THR A 760 28.63 102.16 105.00
C THR A 760 28.01 101.66 103.65
N VAL A 761 28.57 101.92 102.45
CA VAL A 761 29.55 101.12 101.63
C VAL A 761 28.98 100.19 100.52
N SER A 762 29.62 100.26 99.34
CA SER A 762 29.64 99.33 98.16
C SER A 762 28.47 99.27 97.16
N ASN A 763 28.85 98.99 95.90
CA ASN A 763 28.02 99.12 94.69
C ASN A 763 27.07 97.95 94.44
N ARG A 764 25.99 98.24 93.68
CA ARG A 764 24.82 97.38 93.50
C ARG A 764 24.74 96.72 92.12
N ASN A 765 24.08 95.58 92.08
CA ASN A 765 23.52 94.93 90.90
C ASN A 765 22.12 94.36 91.29
N SER A 766 21.42 93.70 90.35
CA SER A 766 20.16 92.94 90.52
C SER A 766 18.91 93.73 90.98
N GLN A 767 18.07 94.04 89.98
CA GLN A 767 16.62 93.79 89.89
C GLN A 767 15.75 93.69 91.17
N HIS A 768 14.73 94.53 91.20
CA HIS A 768 13.33 94.28 91.63
C HIS A 768 12.48 95.40 90.97
N GLN A 769 11.15 95.35 90.82
CA GLN A 769 10.12 94.30 90.68
C GLN A 769 8.81 95.06 90.36
N GLU A 770 7.78 94.40 89.83
CA GLU A 770 6.36 94.84 89.78
C GLU A 770 6.04 96.33 89.52
N ASP A 771 5.37 96.61 88.39
CA ASP A 771 4.02 97.17 88.53
C ASP A 771 3.10 96.84 87.34
N ASP A 772 1.81 96.96 87.59
CA ASP A 772 0.66 96.52 86.79
C ASP A 772 0.19 97.59 85.76
N PHE A 773 -0.98 97.37 85.17
CA PHE A 773 -1.99 98.41 84.89
C PHE A 773 -1.97 99.20 83.56
N PHE A 774 -2.95 98.86 82.71
CA PHE A 774 -3.63 99.70 81.67
C PHE A 774 -2.87 100.08 80.37
N GLY A 775 -3.56 100.26 79.22
CA GLY A 775 -4.95 99.87 78.92
C GLY A 775 -5.63 100.65 77.77
N THR A 776 -6.59 99.99 77.09
CA THR A 776 -7.65 100.56 76.20
C THR A 776 -7.21 101.28 74.90
N SER A 777 -8.00 101.35 73.81
CA SER A 777 -9.16 100.61 73.27
C SER A 777 -9.34 101.05 71.80
N GLY A 778 -10.07 100.41 70.87
CA GLY A 778 -10.91 99.20 70.78
C GLY A 778 -11.20 98.95 69.28
N LYS A 779 -12.23 98.29 68.75
CA LYS A 779 -13.39 97.49 69.23
C LYS A 779 -14.16 97.07 67.94
N THR A 780 -14.84 95.93 67.72
CA THR A 780 -15.05 94.67 68.46
C THR A 780 -15.67 93.62 67.49
N THR A 781 -15.76 92.32 67.87
CA THR A 781 -16.74 91.28 67.41
C THR A 781 -16.75 90.82 65.94
N THR A 782 -17.03 89.55 65.56
CA THR A 782 -17.22 88.29 66.32
C THR A 782 -17.03 87.03 65.43
N THR A 783 -16.74 85.90 66.07
CA THR A 783 -16.56 84.47 65.68
C THR A 783 -17.46 83.90 64.54
N SER A 784 -17.20 82.73 63.94
CA SER A 784 -16.53 81.49 64.44
C SER A 784 -16.05 80.51 63.35
N SER A 785 -14.98 79.74 63.65
CA SER A 785 -14.66 78.33 63.24
C SER A 785 -14.86 77.83 61.79
N GLY A 786 -14.00 76.98 61.22
CA GLY A 786 -12.83 76.26 61.76
C GLY A 786 -12.68 74.88 61.09
N TYR A 787 -11.46 74.51 60.65
CA TYR A 787 -11.19 73.30 59.86
C TYR A 787 -10.39 72.24 60.63
N SER A 788 -10.48 70.99 60.15
CA SER A 788 -9.56 69.84 60.39
C SER A 788 -9.79 68.92 61.60
N ASN A 789 -10.01 67.63 61.29
CA ASN A 789 -9.59 66.37 61.95
C ASN A 789 -9.51 66.31 63.50
N THR A 790 -10.19 65.39 64.20
CA THR A 790 -9.83 63.94 64.25
C THR A 790 -10.90 63.00 64.85
N VAL A 791 -10.79 61.70 64.52
CA VAL A 791 -11.19 60.41 65.20
C VAL A 791 -11.83 60.52 66.62
N SER A 792 -12.84 59.74 67.08
CA SER A 792 -13.07 58.28 66.89
C SER A 792 -14.45 57.72 67.34
N ASN A 793 -14.73 56.48 66.90
CA ASN A 793 -15.46 55.37 67.57
C ASN A 793 -17.01 55.21 67.53
N ALA A 794 -17.40 53.92 67.65
CA ALA A 794 -18.74 53.30 67.67
C ALA A 794 -19.49 53.30 66.30
N GLU A 795 -19.95 52.17 65.73
CA GLU A 795 -19.90 50.74 66.12
C GLU A 795 -19.45 49.88 64.91
N GLN A 796 -18.85 48.71 65.12
CA GLN A 796 -18.30 47.85 64.05
C GLN A 796 -18.49 46.35 64.34
N ALA A 797 -18.65 45.55 63.28
CA ALA A 797 -18.72 44.09 63.32
C ALA A 797 -17.66 43.43 62.40
N TYR A 798 -17.01 42.41 62.94
CA TYR A 798 -16.06 41.49 62.30
C TYR A 798 -16.82 40.38 61.53
N ALA A 799 -16.27 39.51 60.66
CA ALA A 799 -15.05 39.44 59.82
C ALA A 799 -15.21 38.13 58.93
N GLU A 800 -14.28 37.62 58.11
CA GLU A 800 -12.89 38.00 57.80
C GLU A 800 -12.49 37.76 56.32
N SER A 801 -11.94 36.59 55.94
CA SER A 801 -11.14 36.45 54.71
C SER A 801 -11.11 35.04 54.04
N SER A 802 -10.73 35.05 52.75
CA SER A 802 -9.97 34.00 52.02
C SER A 802 -10.62 32.73 51.43
N SER A 803 -10.74 32.74 50.08
CA SER A 803 -10.32 31.68 49.13
C SER A 803 -11.14 30.37 48.89
N THR A 804 -10.90 29.83 47.68
CA THR A 804 -11.10 28.43 47.19
C THR A 804 -12.50 27.83 46.90
N ILE A 805 -12.68 27.47 45.62
CA ILE A 805 -13.12 26.15 45.08
C ILE A 805 -14.62 25.75 45.11
N THR A 806 -15.11 25.34 43.91
CA THR A 806 -16.40 24.65 43.58
C THR A 806 -17.72 25.43 43.78
N LYS A 807 -18.66 25.38 42.82
CA LYS A 807 -19.80 24.43 42.63
C LYS A 807 -20.73 24.33 43.87
N GLU A 808 -22.06 24.30 43.76
CA GLU A 808 -22.93 24.13 42.58
C GLU A 808 -24.32 24.80 42.78
N GLU A 809 -25.13 24.86 41.72
CA GLU A 809 -26.61 24.72 41.61
C GLU A 809 -27.46 24.60 42.92
N THR A 810 -28.74 24.99 43.06
CA THR A 810 -29.89 25.40 42.19
C THR A 810 -30.83 26.30 43.05
N GLN A 811 -32.14 26.59 42.87
CA GLN A 811 -33.30 26.21 42.03
C GLN A 811 -34.32 27.40 42.11
N GLY A 812 -35.45 27.49 41.39
CA GLY A 812 -36.09 26.65 40.37
C GLY A 812 -36.71 27.51 39.24
N ASP A 813 -37.78 27.10 38.55
CA ASP A 813 -38.83 26.10 38.87
C ASP A 813 -39.20 25.19 37.66
N ASP A 814 -40.24 24.36 37.86
CA ASP A 814 -40.94 23.44 36.94
C ASP A 814 -40.17 22.19 36.42
N PHE A 815 -40.37 20.93 36.88
CA PHE A 815 -41.59 20.07 37.08
C PHE A 815 -41.97 19.33 35.76
N PHE A 816 -41.93 17.98 35.61
CA PHE A 816 -41.82 16.87 36.58
C PHE A 816 -41.14 15.59 35.99
N GLU A 817 -40.73 14.67 36.89
CA GLU A 817 -40.46 13.20 36.83
C GLU A 817 -40.64 12.37 35.52
N THR A 818 -39.98 11.23 35.24
CA THR A 818 -38.88 10.36 35.81
C THR A 818 -38.41 9.37 34.69
N GLY A 819 -37.36 8.54 34.78
CA GLY A 819 -36.30 8.35 35.78
C GLY A 819 -35.93 6.87 36.11
N GLY A 820 -35.18 6.14 35.27
CA GLY A 820 -34.72 4.76 35.59
C GLY A 820 -33.73 4.08 34.61
N LYS A 821 -32.96 3.08 35.06
CA LYS A 821 -31.91 2.36 34.28
C LYS A 821 -32.17 0.85 34.12
N ALA A 822 -31.91 0.34 32.91
CA ALA A 822 -31.24 -0.93 32.56
C ALA A 822 -31.81 -2.32 32.99
N THR A 823 -31.30 -3.33 32.25
CA THR A 823 -31.07 -4.76 32.63
C THR A 823 -32.14 -5.83 32.37
N THR A 824 -31.69 -6.90 31.68
CA THR A 824 -32.07 -8.34 31.80
C THR A 824 -33.43 -8.91 31.33
N THR A 825 -33.33 -9.71 30.25
CA THR A 825 -33.89 -11.08 30.04
C THR A 825 -35.39 -11.39 29.89
N THR A 826 -35.65 -12.43 29.08
CA THR A 826 -36.86 -13.31 29.02
C THR A 826 -38.19 -12.68 28.59
N SER A 827 -39.12 -13.36 27.88
CA SER A 827 -39.10 -14.66 27.14
C SER A 827 -40.40 -14.84 26.34
N GLY A 828 -40.37 -15.58 25.22
CA GLY A 828 -41.57 -15.93 24.40
C GLY A 828 -41.23 -15.84 22.90
N SER A 829 -41.36 -16.85 22.02
CA SER A 829 -42.33 -17.96 21.89
C SER A 829 -43.72 -17.46 21.43
N THR A 830 -44.34 -17.96 20.35
CA THR A 830 -43.95 -19.00 19.37
C THR A 830 -44.77 -18.89 18.08
N HIS A 831 -44.45 -19.77 17.12
CA HIS A 831 -45.27 -20.24 15.97
C HIS A 831 -45.22 -19.47 14.65
N SER A 832 -45.42 -20.11 13.48
CA SER A 832 -45.14 -21.49 12.98
C SER A 832 -45.95 -21.67 11.70
N THR A 833 -45.33 -21.99 10.56
CA THR A 833 -45.81 -22.90 9.48
C THR A 833 -44.94 -22.72 8.22
N ALA A 834 -44.75 -23.71 7.34
CA ALA A 834 -44.72 -25.17 7.50
C ALA A 834 -44.27 -25.85 6.18
N ILE A 835 -43.56 -26.99 6.29
CA ILE A 835 -43.60 -28.14 5.34
C ILE A 835 -43.00 -27.87 3.92
N SER A 836 -42.18 -28.76 3.31
CA SER A 836 -41.65 -30.07 3.71
C SER A 836 -40.43 -30.48 2.88
N ASP A 837 -39.57 -31.33 3.44
CA ASP A 837 -38.69 -32.22 2.68
C ASP A 837 -38.63 -33.60 3.39
N PRO A 838 -38.65 -34.77 2.72
CA PRO A 838 -38.88 -36.05 3.38
C PRO A 838 -37.64 -36.98 3.52
N GLN A 839 -37.40 -37.41 4.76
CA GLN A 839 -36.92 -38.78 5.14
C GLN A 839 -35.46 -39.20 4.81
N ARG A 840 -34.88 -40.29 5.38
CA ARG A 840 -34.99 -40.97 6.71
C ARG A 840 -34.01 -42.16 6.77
N THR A 841 -33.29 -42.55 7.82
CA THR A 841 -32.61 -41.93 9.01
C THR A 841 -31.73 -43.05 9.65
N THR A 842 -30.94 -42.74 10.71
CA THR A 842 -30.56 -43.65 11.84
C THR A 842 -29.65 -44.89 11.57
N SER A 843 -28.81 -45.40 12.49
CA SER A 843 -28.13 -44.85 13.71
C SER A 843 -27.27 -45.90 14.42
N THR A 844 -26.11 -45.51 15.00
CA THR A 844 -25.53 -45.89 16.32
C THR A 844 -24.05 -45.45 16.35
N GLY A 845 -23.42 -45.07 17.48
CA GLY A 845 -23.94 -44.76 18.81
C GLY A 845 -22.83 -44.70 19.89
N SER A 846 -22.84 -43.68 20.76
CA SER A 846 -21.98 -43.48 21.96
C SER A 846 -20.47 -43.19 21.74
N SER A 847 -19.68 -42.64 22.68
CA SER A 847 -19.93 -41.55 23.66
C SER A 847 -18.63 -41.15 24.41
N THR A 848 -18.46 -39.85 24.73
CA THR A 848 -17.38 -39.27 25.60
C THR A 848 -15.95 -39.35 25.02
N LYS A 849 -14.98 -38.49 25.40
CA LYS A 849 -14.83 -37.65 26.62
C LYS A 849 -13.99 -36.37 26.35
N LYS A 850 -14.01 -35.42 27.30
CA LYS A 850 -13.19 -34.18 27.37
C LYS A 850 -11.68 -34.46 27.17
N SER A 851 -10.83 -33.62 26.56
CA SER A 851 -10.68 -32.14 26.46
C SER A 851 -9.98 -31.45 27.65
N THR A 852 -8.73 -31.01 27.45
CA THR A 852 -7.99 -29.96 28.18
C THR A 852 -6.87 -29.44 27.27
N ASP A 853 -6.60 -28.14 27.32
CA ASP A 853 -5.82 -27.37 26.35
C ASP A 853 -4.52 -26.78 26.97
N GLU A 854 -3.89 -25.81 26.28
CA GLU A 854 -2.91 -24.81 26.77
C GLU A 854 -1.46 -25.24 27.09
N ASP A 855 -0.61 -25.27 26.05
CA ASP A 855 0.38 -24.22 25.66
C ASP A 855 1.36 -23.54 26.66
N ASP A 856 2.28 -22.76 26.07
CA ASP A 856 3.39 -21.91 26.58
C ASP A 856 4.57 -22.60 27.32
N PHE A 857 5.81 -22.69 26.80
CA PHE A 857 6.73 -21.81 26.02
C PHE A 857 7.69 -20.97 26.89
N PHE A 858 9.00 -21.32 26.86
CA PHE A 858 10.11 -20.36 27.06
C PHE A 858 11.42 -20.85 26.41
N ASP A 859 12.34 -19.92 26.11
CA ASP A 859 13.43 -20.03 25.10
C ASP A 859 14.86 -20.31 25.66
N MET A 860 15.84 -20.36 24.73
CA MET A 860 17.31 -20.29 24.83
C MET A 860 18.04 -21.66 24.78
N LYS A 861 19.03 -21.94 23.90
CA LYS A 861 20.08 -21.05 23.29
C LYS A 861 20.49 -21.42 21.84
N LYS A 862 21.19 -20.47 21.20
CA LYS A 862 21.75 -20.41 19.82
C LYS A 862 23.31 -20.48 19.84
N PRO A 863 24.08 -20.28 18.72
CA PRO A 863 24.10 -20.87 17.35
C PRO A 863 25.58 -21.25 16.97
N PRO A 864 26.24 -20.82 15.85
CA PRO A 864 25.95 -20.84 14.40
C PRO A 864 27.06 -21.52 13.52
N VAL A 865 26.77 -21.88 12.25
CA VAL A 865 27.79 -22.00 11.17
C VAL A 865 27.26 -21.43 9.85
N LYS A 866 28.15 -20.91 8.99
CA LYS A 866 27.85 -20.35 7.65
C LYS A 866 28.50 -21.18 6.53
N GLY A 867 27.87 -21.21 5.35
CA GLY A 867 28.50 -21.67 4.10
C GLY A 867 28.31 -20.65 2.97
N LYS A 868 29.39 -20.25 2.28
CA LYS A 868 29.37 -19.39 1.09
C LYS A 868 30.51 -19.77 0.15
N THR A 869 30.17 -20.22 -1.06
CA THR A 869 31.03 -20.20 -2.26
C THR A 869 30.14 -20.35 -3.50
N ASN A 870 30.51 -19.93 -4.70
CA ASN A 870 30.88 -18.60 -5.23
C ASN A 870 31.36 -18.84 -6.69
N ARG A 871 30.65 -18.27 -7.68
CA ARG A 871 31.04 -18.04 -9.08
C ARG A 871 32.03 -19.00 -9.77
N GLY A 872 31.53 -19.69 -10.81
CA GLY A 872 32.30 -20.04 -12.01
C GLY A 872 31.83 -19.20 -13.21
N LYS A 873 32.75 -18.57 -13.94
CA LYS A 873 32.49 -17.91 -15.23
C LYS A 873 33.59 -18.30 -16.22
N THR A 874 33.22 -18.92 -17.32
CA THR A 874 34.06 -19.08 -18.53
C THR A 874 33.18 -18.89 -19.75
N ALA A 875 33.73 -18.32 -20.82
CA ALA A 875 33.01 -18.04 -22.05
C ALA A 875 33.96 -18.11 -23.24
N ARG A 876 33.51 -18.78 -24.32
CA ARG A 876 33.81 -18.52 -25.74
C ARG A 876 33.16 -19.60 -26.60
N GLY A 877 32.81 -19.25 -27.84
CA GLY A 877 32.05 -20.10 -28.75
C GLY A 877 31.10 -19.29 -29.63
N THR A 878 31.60 -18.21 -30.23
CA THR A 878 30.96 -17.60 -31.40
C THR A 878 31.44 -18.30 -32.66
N ASP A 879 30.78 -17.97 -33.77
CA ASP A 879 31.18 -18.11 -35.17
C ASP A 879 30.40 -19.19 -35.93
N ASN A 880 29.34 -18.74 -36.62
CA ASN A 880 29.24 -18.87 -38.08
C ASN A 880 28.04 -18.05 -38.57
N ASP A 881 28.32 -17.01 -39.36
CA ASP A 881 27.33 -16.40 -40.26
C ASP A 881 27.00 -17.36 -41.41
N PHE A 882 25.83 -17.20 -42.04
CA PHE A 882 25.79 -16.80 -43.45
C PHE A 882 24.40 -16.31 -43.87
N ASP A 883 24.36 -15.39 -44.85
CA ASP A 883 23.18 -14.67 -45.29
C ASP A 883 22.15 -15.51 -46.07
N PHE A 884 20.86 -15.17 -45.93
CA PHE A 884 20.10 -14.55 -47.03
C PHE A 884 18.84 -13.80 -46.52
#